data_AF-A0A496UQA3-F1
#
_entry.id   AF-A0A496UQA3-F1
#
_cell.length_a   1.000
_cell.length_b   1.000
_cell.length_c   1.000
_cell.angle_alpha   90.00
_cell.angle_beta   90.00
_cell.angle_gamma   90.00
#
_symmetry.space_group_name_H-M   'P 1'
#
loop_
_entity.id
_entity.type
_entity.pdbx_description
1 polymer ?
#
loop_
_entity_poly.entity_id
_entity_poly.type
_entity_poly.pdbx_seq_one_letter_code
_entity_poly.pdbx_strand_id
1 'polypeptide(L)'
;VDVIPEGTNGCGTTYTSDQRNEPRPTGGLCDTGAYESPYIMWTGDTFDGGYTSTPGNWQGGVLPAPNNIPVFADHDRAFTVNANLTVAGWIIDSAYTEAGGINYGARLTVNGDWQQAGGQYGGYSGIIGISGDFKLSGASFASPFGVGFMTVGGGFFHTGGSFDPRSSQGGQVTLGYIGSQSGGPSFSHLTLNDGLLGYWKLDEDSGATASDSSGYHHDGALNGDPSWQAGTPPAVSFFDPGALHLERSPADYVSIPDTPAIDDLQEFTLSAWVWLDSTPSSTNMRIITLRNEKAVLRYKHEGTGKLQFYVNFGSLTNLEASVAWVDSNWYHVAATYDGSTMRLYLNGVELGTPVSVSGTVTPGDGVHLGWSGSDGGLDGALDDVRVYNRALDGTGIAALHAGSHPQTSTAVTTLTAPLNVEGDLVLNSGTLHVSASDHGVDVGGDLGYNGGVFSANNGVVTFSGAGSQTVAAEGLAFANLTIESGATLVDMDPDGLTVNNFLTNNGALQRTQDVNGSSEVVFFNTGDYGGLTLNANNADLGSTTVTISGNQHCTAIPGESVQRCFDIAPTNTTGRDAFVSFFYSAGELSGNTCSGLNAHHWNGTSWDQLSLDPSYGSGDIGDAVDLPTGASVTYVANATVDPSATGDLVNTATVAEPSGVIDPNAANDSASDSDTLTPEADLAISKDDGVLIAEPGDTVTYTITAVNNGPSDALSAKVEDIFPIELINCEWSCTASAGAGCTPGPVVGNLSDFADLPVSAWVSYTAVCTVDPIAVYDRISNTATVAAPAGVTDPSTGNNSATDIDCLAVLFVDGFESGDTSEWSTNVP
;
A
#
# COMPACT_ATOMS: atom_id res chain seq x y z
N VAL A 1 -27.89 46.55 35.27
CA VAL A 1 -28.93 47.04 36.18
C VAL A 1 -30.27 46.68 35.57
N ASP A 2 -30.86 45.63 36.13
CA ASP A 2 -32.25 45.15 36.11
C ASP A 2 -33.23 45.70 35.04
N VAL A 3 -33.97 44.79 34.38
CA VAL A 3 -35.29 44.33 34.85
C VAL A 3 -35.83 43.20 33.94
N ILE A 4 -36.31 42.12 34.56
CA ILE A 4 -37.04 40.93 34.02
C ILE A 4 -38.52 41.38 33.71
N PRO A 5 -39.41 40.74 32.88
CA PRO A 5 -39.53 39.29 32.65
C PRO A 5 -40.24 38.76 31.35
N GLU A 6 -40.53 37.44 31.38
CA GLU A 6 -41.73 36.72 30.85
C GLU A 6 -41.95 36.42 29.34
N GLY A 7 -42.67 35.31 29.09
CA GLY A 7 -43.24 34.92 27.79
C GLY A 7 -42.88 33.51 27.28
N THR A 8 -42.99 32.42 28.06
CA THR A 8 -44.17 31.51 28.07
C THR A 8 -44.95 31.35 26.76
N ASN A 9 -45.07 30.09 26.29
CA ASN A 9 -46.26 29.38 25.74
C ASN A 9 -45.83 28.28 24.73
N GLY A 10 -46.35 27.06 24.74
CA GLY A 10 -47.31 26.49 25.70
C GLY A 10 -47.55 24.99 25.50
N CYS A 11 -48.35 24.44 26.43
CA CYS A 11 -49.43 23.45 26.26
C CYS A 11 -49.23 22.21 25.33
N GLY A 12 -49.51 20.98 25.79
CA GLY A 12 -50.13 20.62 27.08
C GLY A 12 -50.29 19.13 27.37
N THR A 13 -51.02 18.87 28.45
CA THR A 13 -51.20 17.61 29.19
C THR A 13 -52.14 16.59 28.54
N THR A 14 -52.03 15.29 28.92
CA THR A 14 -53.08 14.59 29.74
C THR A 14 -52.65 13.18 30.22
N TYR A 15 -52.74 12.94 31.55
CA TYR A 15 -53.20 11.72 32.30
C TYR A 15 -52.74 10.29 31.90
N THR A 16 -52.51 9.28 32.77
CA THR A 16 -52.75 8.97 34.22
C THR A 16 -51.87 7.72 34.57
N SER A 17 -51.68 7.15 35.79
CA SER A 17 -52.09 7.39 37.20
C SER A 17 -51.34 6.40 38.13
N ASP A 18 -51.19 6.72 39.43
CA ASP A 18 -51.14 5.79 40.59
C ASP A 18 -49.94 4.79 40.75
N GLN A 19 -49.39 4.43 41.93
CA GLN A 19 -49.67 4.74 43.36
C GLN A 19 -48.49 4.41 44.32
N ARG A 20 -48.44 5.16 45.44
CA ARG A 20 -47.90 4.85 46.80
C ARG A 20 -46.41 5.12 47.16
N ASN A 21 -46.24 6.25 47.85
CA ASN A 21 -45.76 6.40 49.24
C ASN A 21 -44.41 5.76 49.64
N GLU A 22 -43.34 6.54 49.88
CA GLU A 22 -43.02 7.28 51.15
C GLU A 22 -42.45 6.40 52.29
N PRO A 23 -41.63 6.92 53.23
CA PRO A 23 -40.64 8.02 53.14
C PRO A 23 -39.33 7.77 53.94
N ARG A 24 -38.41 8.77 53.95
CA ARG A 24 -37.39 9.16 54.99
C ARG A 24 -35.95 9.31 54.45
N PRO A 25 -35.09 10.13 55.11
CA PRO A 25 -35.38 11.46 55.62
C PRO A 25 -34.28 12.49 55.25
N THR A 26 -34.62 13.77 55.30
CA THR A 26 -33.67 14.88 55.15
C THR A 26 -32.62 14.92 56.26
N GLY A 27 -31.35 15.08 55.88
CA GLY A 27 -30.24 15.38 56.78
C GLY A 27 -29.10 16.04 55.98
N GLY A 28 -29.30 17.29 55.57
CA GLY A 28 -28.35 18.00 54.71
C GLY A 28 -27.22 18.68 55.47
N LEU A 29 -26.13 18.95 54.76
CA LEU A 29 -25.31 20.17 54.88
C LEU A 29 -24.73 20.46 53.49
N CYS A 30 -24.54 21.73 53.17
CA CYS A 30 -24.10 22.15 51.84
C CYS A 30 -22.60 21.88 51.68
N ASP A 31 -22.18 21.40 50.51
CA ASP A 31 -20.90 21.80 49.94
C ASP A 31 -21.08 22.22 48.48
N THR A 32 -20.18 23.08 48.01
CA THR A 32 -20.34 23.87 46.79
C THR A 32 -19.50 23.33 45.65
N GLY A 33 -20.17 22.94 44.56
CA GLY A 33 -19.66 23.03 43.20
C GLY A 33 -18.31 22.36 42.89
N ALA A 34 -18.36 21.06 42.62
CA ALA A 34 -17.48 20.42 41.66
C ALA A 34 -18.34 19.56 40.71
N TYR A 35 -18.12 19.68 39.40
CA TYR A 35 -18.50 18.61 38.48
C TYR A 35 -17.49 17.48 38.72
N GLU A 36 -17.92 16.36 39.29
CA GLU A 36 -17.06 15.18 39.43
C GLU A 36 -16.77 14.59 38.04
N SER A 37 -15.52 14.18 37.83
CA SER A 37 -15.03 13.65 36.56
C SER A 37 -15.77 12.36 36.13
N PRO A 38 -15.98 12.11 34.83
CA PRO A 38 -16.66 10.90 34.34
C PRO A 38 -15.82 9.61 34.44
N TYR A 39 -14.57 9.70 34.92
CA TYR A 39 -13.59 8.61 34.97
C TYR A 39 -13.56 7.93 36.34
N ILE A 40 -13.75 6.61 36.37
CA ILE A 40 -13.49 5.79 37.57
C ILE A 40 -12.12 5.12 37.39
N MET A 41 -11.12 5.62 38.12
CA MET A 41 -9.76 5.09 38.11
C MET A 41 -9.54 4.15 39.29
N TRP A 42 -8.98 2.96 39.05
CA TRP A 42 -8.54 2.04 40.11
C TRP A 42 -7.02 1.83 40.06
N THR A 43 -6.34 2.19 41.14
CA THR A 43 -4.86 2.19 41.25
C THR A 43 -4.34 1.13 42.21
N GLY A 44 -4.93 -0.07 42.21
CA GLY A 44 -4.50 -1.20 43.04
C GLY A 44 -5.00 -1.19 44.49
N ASP A 45 -4.94 -0.04 45.16
CA ASP A 45 -5.03 0.04 46.63
C ASP A 45 -6.25 0.80 47.18
N THR A 46 -6.89 1.66 46.37
CA THR A 46 -8.07 2.44 46.78
C THR A 46 -9.11 2.58 45.66
N PHE A 47 -10.38 2.63 46.04
CA PHE A 47 -11.53 2.85 45.17
C PHE A 47 -12.14 4.20 45.55
N ASP A 48 -12.16 5.16 44.62
CA ASP A 48 -12.75 6.48 44.84
C ASP A 48 -14.07 6.57 44.06
N GLY A 49 -15.18 6.79 44.77
CA GLY A 49 -16.54 6.65 44.24
C GLY A 49 -17.46 5.86 45.16
N GLY A 50 -18.52 6.52 45.64
CA GLY A 50 -19.40 6.00 46.70
C GLY A 50 -20.42 4.94 46.28
N TYR A 51 -19.97 3.74 45.89
CA TYR A 51 -20.84 2.55 45.79
C TYR A 51 -20.30 1.40 46.65
N THR A 52 -21.19 0.78 47.43
CA THR A 52 -20.81 -0.16 48.48
C THR A 52 -20.48 -1.55 47.93
N SER A 53 -19.19 -1.83 47.72
CA SER A 53 -18.65 -3.17 47.96
C SER A 53 -17.86 -3.16 49.28
N THR A 54 -17.97 -4.22 50.08
CA THR A 54 -17.30 -4.27 51.39
C THR A 54 -15.77 -4.26 51.24
N PRO A 55 -15.00 -3.43 51.98
CA PRO A 55 -13.57 -3.15 51.70
C PRO A 55 -12.54 -4.30 51.87
N GLY A 56 -12.96 -5.57 51.87
CA GLY A 56 -12.09 -6.72 52.14
C GLY A 56 -11.78 -7.64 50.95
N ASN A 57 -12.37 -7.40 49.77
CA ASN A 57 -12.43 -8.40 48.70
C ASN A 57 -11.52 -8.12 47.47
N TRP A 58 -10.64 -7.13 47.52
CA TRP A 58 -9.73 -6.80 46.41
C TRP A 58 -8.32 -6.57 46.97
N GLN A 59 -7.46 -7.59 46.93
CA GLN A 59 -6.03 -7.44 47.21
C GLN A 59 -5.21 -8.21 46.17
N GLY A 60 -4.22 -7.55 45.57
CA GLY A 60 -3.23 -8.19 44.70
C GLY A 60 -3.70 -8.54 43.28
N GLY A 61 -4.67 -7.82 42.70
CA GLY A 61 -5.07 -7.98 41.29
C GLY A 61 -5.87 -9.25 40.97
N VAL A 62 -6.31 -10.01 41.98
CA VAL A 62 -7.08 -11.24 41.81
C VAL A 62 -8.49 -11.09 42.38
N LEU A 63 -9.51 -11.38 41.57
CA LEU A 63 -10.90 -11.48 42.00
C LEU A 63 -11.14 -12.76 42.84
N PRO A 64 -11.64 -12.67 44.08
CA PRO A 64 -11.86 -13.85 44.91
C PRO A 64 -13.24 -14.50 44.67
N ALA A 65 -13.19 -15.72 44.15
CA ALA A 65 -14.24 -16.75 44.11
C ALA A 65 -15.46 -16.52 43.18
N PRO A 66 -16.11 -17.60 42.67
CA PRO A 66 -17.11 -17.53 41.59
C PRO A 66 -18.42 -16.79 41.88
N ASN A 67 -18.59 -16.27 43.11
CA ASN A 67 -19.84 -15.72 43.62
C ASN A 67 -19.78 -14.19 43.83
N ASN A 68 -18.64 -13.55 43.56
CA ASN A 68 -18.47 -12.10 43.62
C ASN A 68 -18.51 -11.52 42.20
N ILE A 69 -19.66 -10.99 41.80
CA ILE A 69 -19.90 -10.44 40.47
C ILE A 69 -19.62 -8.93 40.50
N PRO A 70 -18.58 -8.41 39.84
CA PRO A 70 -18.51 -6.98 39.55
C PRO A 70 -19.55 -6.66 38.47
N VAL A 71 -20.53 -5.82 38.80
CA VAL A 71 -21.56 -5.38 37.86
C VAL A 71 -21.26 -3.94 37.45
N PHE A 72 -20.86 -3.75 36.19
CA PHE A 72 -20.64 -2.44 35.58
C PHE A 72 -21.97 -1.95 34.99
N ALA A 73 -22.81 -1.35 35.83
CA ALA A 73 -24.21 -1.04 35.52
C ALA A 73 -24.49 0.39 35.03
N ASP A 74 -23.47 1.24 34.88
CA ASP A 74 -23.67 2.66 34.54
C ASP A 74 -23.34 2.93 33.06
N HIS A 75 -24.24 3.62 32.36
CA HIS A 75 -24.37 3.56 30.90
C HIS A 75 -23.38 4.43 30.10
N ASP A 76 -22.60 5.30 30.74
CA ASP A 76 -21.78 6.31 30.04
C ASP A 76 -20.36 6.50 30.63
N ARG A 77 -19.79 5.49 31.33
CA ARG A 77 -18.49 5.66 32.02
C ARG A 77 -17.34 4.87 31.41
N ALA A 78 -16.15 5.49 31.48
CA ALA A 78 -14.87 4.84 31.24
C ALA A 78 -14.28 4.30 32.56
N PHE A 79 -13.82 3.05 32.53
CA PHE A 79 -13.18 2.37 33.65
C PHE A 79 -11.76 1.95 33.28
N THR A 80 -10.77 2.37 34.09
CA THR A 80 -9.35 2.13 33.81
C THR A 80 -8.70 1.31 34.92
N VAL A 81 -8.11 0.18 34.53
CA VAL A 81 -7.27 -0.68 35.35
C VAL A 81 -5.81 -0.38 35.06
N ASN A 82 -5.13 0.31 35.96
CA ASN A 82 -3.70 0.65 35.83
C ASN A 82 -2.77 -0.47 36.32
N ALA A 83 -3.05 -1.72 35.92
CA ALA A 83 -2.33 -2.92 36.32
C ALA A 83 -2.71 -4.12 35.43
N ASN A 84 -1.97 -5.22 35.56
CA ASN A 84 -2.38 -6.52 35.01
C ASN A 84 -3.69 -7.00 35.66
N LEU A 85 -4.61 -7.54 34.85
CA LEU A 85 -5.92 -8.04 35.24
C LEU A 85 -5.98 -9.57 35.12
N THR A 86 -6.33 -10.28 36.21
CA THR A 86 -6.52 -11.73 36.17
C THR A 86 -7.93 -12.13 36.63
N VAL A 87 -8.69 -12.74 35.72
CA VAL A 87 -10.09 -13.16 35.95
C VAL A 87 -10.17 -14.68 36.01
N ALA A 88 -10.37 -15.24 37.20
CA ALA A 88 -10.44 -16.69 37.45
C ALA A 88 -11.86 -17.26 37.56
N GLY A 89 -12.89 -16.41 37.50
CA GLY A 89 -14.29 -16.85 37.61
C GLY A 89 -15.28 -15.70 37.76
N TRP A 90 -15.76 -15.18 36.63
CA TRP A 90 -16.96 -14.34 36.58
C TRP A 90 -18.16 -15.14 36.08
N ILE A 91 -19.30 -15.02 36.76
CA ILE A 91 -20.61 -15.38 36.20
C ILE A 91 -21.43 -14.09 36.27
N ILE A 92 -21.80 -13.52 35.13
CA ILE A 92 -22.69 -12.37 35.10
C ILE A 92 -24.13 -12.89 35.30
N ASP A 93 -24.89 -12.26 36.19
CA ASP A 93 -26.15 -12.81 36.72
C ASP A 93 -27.21 -13.04 35.63
N SER A 94 -27.78 -14.25 35.60
CA SER A 94 -28.85 -14.65 34.68
C SER A 94 -30.22 -14.03 35.00
N ALA A 95 -30.33 -13.23 36.08
CA ALA A 95 -31.50 -12.43 36.40
C ALA A 95 -31.73 -11.23 35.45
N TYR A 96 -30.74 -10.83 34.65
CA TYR A 96 -30.89 -9.83 33.59
C TYR A 96 -31.15 -10.53 32.23
N THR A 97 -32.37 -10.40 31.72
CA THR A 97 -32.79 -10.99 30.43
C THR A 97 -32.33 -10.23 29.20
N GLU A 98 -31.78 -9.03 29.39
CA GLU A 98 -30.87 -8.40 28.45
C GLU A 98 -29.47 -8.73 28.96
N ALA A 99 -28.74 -9.55 28.22
CA ALA A 99 -27.60 -10.27 28.77
C ALA A 99 -26.48 -9.31 29.21
N GLY A 100 -25.85 -9.62 30.35
CA GLY A 100 -24.98 -8.66 31.02
C GLY A 100 -23.58 -8.54 30.38
N GLY A 101 -23.09 -7.31 30.29
CA GLY A 101 -21.77 -6.92 29.82
C GLY A 101 -21.62 -5.40 29.84
N ILE A 102 -20.60 -4.87 29.17
CA ILE A 102 -20.42 -3.43 29.01
C ILE A 102 -21.50 -2.91 28.03
N ASN A 103 -22.55 -2.31 28.57
CA ASN A 103 -23.64 -1.71 27.77
C ASN A 103 -23.13 -0.57 26.88
N TYR A 104 -23.95 -0.21 25.88
CA TYR A 104 -23.73 0.87 24.90
C TYR A 104 -22.90 2.05 25.45
N GLY A 105 -21.79 2.38 24.79
CA GLY A 105 -21.01 3.60 25.06
C GLY A 105 -19.97 3.52 26.19
N ALA A 106 -20.05 2.54 27.09
CA ALA A 106 -19.07 2.39 28.16
C ALA A 106 -17.72 1.82 27.66
N ARG A 107 -16.62 2.16 28.36
CA ARG A 107 -15.23 1.86 27.95
C ARG A 107 -14.47 1.13 29.06
N LEU A 108 -13.69 0.10 28.71
CA LEU A 108 -12.77 -0.62 29.61
C LEU A 108 -11.34 -0.53 29.09
N THR A 109 -10.45 0.06 29.87
CA THR A 109 -9.01 0.15 29.57
C THR A 109 -8.20 -0.65 30.59
N VAL A 110 -7.30 -1.51 30.12
CA VAL A 110 -6.34 -2.28 30.93
C VAL A 110 -4.92 -1.88 30.52
N ASN A 111 -4.25 -1.09 31.36
CA ASN A 111 -2.86 -0.68 31.16
C ASN A 111 -1.93 -1.75 31.73
N GLY A 112 -1.93 -2.91 31.08
CA GLY A 112 -1.20 -4.13 31.46
C GLY A 112 -1.72 -5.36 30.71
N ASP A 113 -1.27 -6.54 31.13
CA ASP A 113 -1.78 -7.83 30.63
C ASP A 113 -3.18 -8.14 31.17
N TRP A 114 -4.07 -8.72 30.36
CA TRP A 114 -5.32 -9.33 30.83
C TRP A 114 -5.30 -10.85 30.63
N GLN A 115 -5.25 -11.61 31.72
CA GLN A 115 -5.47 -13.05 31.72
C GLN A 115 -6.94 -13.42 32.07
N GLN A 116 -7.66 -13.95 31.08
CA GLN A 116 -9.02 -14.47 31.21
C GLN A 116 -9.01 -15.99 31.40
N ALA A 117 -8.85 -16.43 32.66
CA ALA A 117 -8.67 -17.84 33.02
C ALA A 117 -9.97 -18.59 33.36
N GLY A 118 -11.08 -17.90 33.66
CA GLY A 118 -12.37 -18.54 33.90
C GLY A 118 -13.56 -17.58 33.97
N GLY A 119 -14.75 -18.11 33.71
CA GLY A 119 -16.02 -17.35 33.71
C GLY A 119 -16.58 -17.07 32.32
N GLN A 120 -17.52 -16.13 32.23
CA GLN A 120 -18.07 -15.61 30.97
C GLN A 120 -18.00 -14.07 30.92
N TYR A 121 -17.47 -13.54 29.82
CA TYR A 121 -17.56 -12.13 29.45
C TYR A 121 -18.42 -12.00 28.19
N GLY A 122 -19.39 -11.10 28.20
CA GLY A 122 -20.20 -10.75 27.02
C GLY A 122 -19.88 -9.33 26.57
N GLY A 123 -19.24 -9.17 25.41
CA GLY A 123 -19.16 -7.86 24.75
C GLY A 123 -20.51 -7.42 24.19
N TYR A 124 -20.81 -6.14 24.34
CA TYR A 124 -21.83 -5.40 23.59
C TYR A 124 -21.15 -4.23 22.89
N SER A 125 -21.89 -3.18 22.50
CA SER A 125 -21.36 -1.99 21.81
C SER A 125 -20.61 -1.03 22.75
N GLY A 126 -19.59 -1.56 23.44
CA GLY A 126 -18.61 -0.82 24.24
C GLY A 126 -17.19 -1.03 23.69
N ILE A 127 -16.21 -0.30 24.23
CA ILE A 127 -14.81 -0.33 23.77
C ILE A 127 -13.95 -1.06 24.80
N ILE A 128 -13.05 -1.94 24.34
CA ILE A 128 -12.04 -2.62 25.18
C ILE A 128 -10.64 -2.25 24.67
N GLY A 129 -9.81 -1.65 25.51
CA GLY A 129 -8.39 -1.42 25.23
C GLY A 129 -7.50 -2.16 26.22
N ILE A 130 -6.50 -2.90 25.71
CA ILE A 130 -5.52 -3.64 26.50
C ILE A 130 -4.13 -3.25 26.00
N SER A 131 -3.28 -2.66 26.84
CA SER A 131 -1.94 -2.22 26.41
C SER A 131 -0.91 -3.37 26.39
N GLY A 132 -1.13 -4.44 27.16
CA GLY A 132 -0.31 -5.65 27.21
C GLY A 132 -0.93 -6.82 26.45
N ASP A 133 -0.58 -8.04 26.84
CA ASP A 133 -1.09 -9.26 26.23
C ASP A 133 -2.53 -9.59 26.70
N PHE A 134 -3.36 -10.16 25.82
CA PHE A 134 -4.62 -10.81 26.19
C PHE A 134 -4.47 -12.34 26.16
N LYS A 135 -4.73 -13.00 27.30
CA LYS A 135 -4.48 -14.43 27.52
C LYS A 135 -5.76 -15.15 27.93
N LEU A 136 -6.45 -15.78 26.98
CA LEU A 136 -7.65 -16.58 27.19
C LEU A 136 -7.26 -18.06 27.38
N SER A 137 -7.53 -18.63 28.57
CA SER A 137 -7.05 -19.99 28.93
C SER A 137 -8.11 -20.94 29.50
N GLY A 138 -9.40 -20.56 29.51
CA GLY A 138 -10.46 -21.40 30.08
C GLY A 138 -11.84 -20.77 30.25
N ALA A 139 -12.03 -19.51 29.86
CA ALA A 139 -13.32 -18.81 29.96
C ALA A 139 -14.11 -18.83 28.64
N SER A 140 -15.35 -18.32 28.67
CA SER A 140 -16.03 -17.79 27.49
C SER A 140 -15.83 -16.28 27.41
N PHE A 141 -15.45 -15.76 26.24
CA PHE A 141 -15.30 -14.33 25.99
C PHE A 141 -15.92 -14.00 24.64
N ALA A 142 -16.95 -13.16 24.63
CA ALA A 142 -17.47 -12.57 23.39
C ALA A 142 -16.88 -11.18 23.18
N SER A 143 -16.39 -10.92 21.97
CA SER A 143 -15.91 -9.60 21.56
C SER A 143 -17.02 -8.53 21.58
N PRO A 144 -16.67 -7.23 21.58
CA PRO A 144 -17.59 -6.15 21.24
C PRO A 144 -18.19 -6.29 19.83
N PHE A 145 -19.28 -5.58 19.55
CA PHE A 145 -19.96 -5.61 18.26
C PHE A 145 -20.65 -4.30 17.88
N GLY A 146 -20.92 -4.12 16.58
CA GLY A 146 -21.50 -2.91 16.03
C GLY A 146 -20.46 -1.78 16.01
N VAL A 147 -20.72 -0.70 16.75
CA VAL A 147 -19.74 0.41 16.92
C VAL A 147 -18.72 0.16 18.04
N GLY A 148 -18.70 -1.05 18.61
CA GLY A 148 -17.77 -1.44 19.67
C GLY A 148 -16.62 -2.29 19.13
N PHE A 149 -15.39 -1.98 19.55
CA PHE A 149 -14.17 -2.65 19.11
C PHE A 149 -13.27 -3.07 20.30
N MET A 150 -12.38 -4.01 20.05
CA MET A 150 -11.37 -4.49 21.00
C MET A 150 -9.95 -4.30 20.47
N THR A 151 -9.11 -3.60 21.21
CA THR A 151 -7.68 -3.40 20.89
C THR A 151 -6.81 -4.13 21.91
N VAL A 152 -5.80 -4.86 21.42
CA VAL A 152 -4.74 -5.49 22.22
C VAL A 152 -3.39 -5.07 21.65
N GLY A 153 -2.66 -4.21 22.35
CA GLY A 153 -1.33 -3.76 21.92
C GLY A 153 -0.26 -4.85 21.99
N GLY A 154 -0.42 -5.82 22.89
CA GLY A 154 0.40 -7.02 22.96
C GLY A 154 -0.14 -8.19 22.14
N GLY A 155 0.19 -9.41 22.58
CA GLY A 155 -0.20 -10.64 21.90
C GLY A 155 -1.56 -11.17 22.34
N PHE A 156 -2.31 -11.74 21.39
CA PHE A 156 -3.49 -12.55 21.67
C PHE A 156 -3.13 -14.03 21.83
N PHE A 157 -3.36 -14.61 23.00
CA PHE A 157 -3.05 -16.02 23.32
C PHE A 157 -4.33 -16.77 23.69
N HIS A 158 -4.82 -17.65 22.81
CA HIS A 158 -5.98 -18.52 23.09
C HIS A 158 -5.51 -19.94 23.40
N THR A 159 -5.26 -20.24 24.67
CA THR A 159 -4.75 -21.54 25.15
C THR A 159 -5.83 -22.44 25.79
N GLY A 160 -7.08 -22.00 25.73
CA GLY A 160 -8.26 -22.74 26.18
C GLY A 160 -9.46 -21.82 26.38
N GLY A 161 -10.66 -22.40 26.49
CA GLY A 161 -11.92 -21.64 26.54
C GLY A 161 -12.49 -21.35 25.15
N SER A 162 -13.49 -20.47 25.08
CA SER A 162 -14.21 -20.10 23.85
C SER A 162 -14.10 -18.59 23.61
N PHE A 163 -13.65 -18.21 22.43
CA PHE A 163 -13.78 -16.85 21.92
C PHE A 163 -14.99 -16.80 20.97
N ASP A 164 -15.89 -15.84 21.16
CA ASP A 164 -17.04 -15.58 20.29
C ASP A 164 -16.78 -14.25 19.55
N PRO A 165 -16.53 -14.29 18.23
CA PRO A 165 -16.19 -13.11 17.45
C PRO A 165 -17.39 -12.21 17.10
N ARG A 166 -18.62 -12.57 17.52
CA ARG A 166 -19.85 -11.82 17.23
C ARG A 166 -20.05 -11.54 15.73
N SER A 167 -19.67 -12.47 14.85
CA SER A 167 -19.58 -12.24 13.40
C SER A 167 -20.85 -11.69 12.77
N SER A 168 -22.00 -12.31 13.04
CA SER A 168 -23.33 -11.82 12.61
C SER A 168 -23.74 -10.42 13.13
N GLN A 169 -22.90 -9.78 13.96
CA GLN A 169 -23.12 -8.48 14.56
C GLN A 169 -21.98 -7.48 14.27
N GLY A 170 -20.99 -7.85 13.45
CA GLY A 170 -19.85 -7.00 13.08
C GLY A 170 -18.92 -6.70 14.26
N GLY A 171 -18.27 -7.73 14.82
CA GLY A 171 -17.22 -7.54 15.82
C GLY A 171 -15.92 -7.03 15.18
N GLN A 172 -15.19 -6.17 15.88
CA GLN A 172 -13.92 -5.61 15.40
C GLN A 172 -12.81 -5.86 16.43
N VAL A 173 -11.69 -6.44 15.98
CA VAL A 173 -10.56 -6.80 16.84
C VAL A 173 -9.24 -6.36 16.20
N THR A 174 -8.46 -5.57 16.92
CA THR A 174 -7.14 -5.06 16.50
C THR A 174 -6.08 -5.58 17.46
N LEU A 175 -5.07 -6.29 16.95
CA LEU A 175 -4.06 -7.01 17.73
C LEU A 175 -2.64 -6.61 17.31
N GLY A 176 -1.70 -6.50 18.25
CA GLY A 176 -0.28 -6.35 17.92
C GLY A 176 0.29 -7.59 17.24
N TYR A 177 -0.04 -8.79 17.74
CA TYR A 177 0.28 -10.08 17.10
C TYR A 177 -0.60 -11.22 17.63
N ILE A 178 -0.67 -12.35 16.89
CA ILE A 178 -1.30 -13.57 17.39
C ILE A 178 -0.21 -14.46 18.03
N GLY A 179 -0.36 -14.73 19.32
CA GLY A 179 0.50 -15.61 20.11
C GLY A 179 0.13 -17.08 19.94
N SER A 180 0.46 -17.93 20.91
CA SER A 180 0.14 -19.36 20.84
C SER A 180 -1.37 -19.65 20.95
N GLN A 181 -1.88 -20.49 20.04
CA GLN A 181 -3.30 -20.86 19.94
C GLN A 181 -3.52 -22.36 20.18
N SER A 182 -4.67 -22.73 20.77
CA SER A 182 -5.14 -24.10 20.95
C SER A 182 -6.52 -24.28 20.29
N GLY A 183 -6.50 -24.71 19.04
CA GLY A 183 -7.64 -24.53 18.13
C GLY A 183 -7.45 -23.27 17.29
N GLY A 184 -8.09 -23.22 16.12
CA GLY A 184 -8.01 -22.05 15.25
C GLY A 184 -8.83 -20.88 15.84
N PRO A 185 -8.25 -19.69 16.02
CA PRO A 185 -9.02 -18.53 16.42
C PRO A 185 -9.93 -18.09 15.26
N SER A 186 -11.12 -17.60 15.60
CA SER A 186 -12.06 -17.01 14.65
C SER A 186 -12.32 -15.55 15.01
N PHE A 187 -12.40 -14.70 14.00
CA PHE A 187 -12.66 -13.27 14.12
C PHE A 187 -13.78 -12.85 13.16
N SER A 188 -14.43 -11.74 13.46
CA SER A 188 -15.38 -11.11 12.54
C SER A 188 -14.60 -10.23 11.58
N HIS A 189 -13.96 -9.18 12.10
CA HIS A 189 -12.91 -8.44 11.41
C HIS A 189 -11.65 -8.48 12.27
N LEU A 190 -10.48 -8.62 11.64
CA LEU A 190 -9.18 -8.70 12.31
C LEU A 190 -8.16 -7.75 11.67
N THR A 191 -7.61 -6.84 12.46
CA THR A 191 -6.46 -6.02 12.06
C THR A 191 -5.23 -6.43 12.87
N LEU A 192 -4.12 -6.77 12.21
CA LEU A 192 -2.80 -6.88 12.85
C LEU A 192 -2.05 -5.55 12.73
N ASN A 193 -1.85 -4.87 13.86
CA ASN A 193 -1.45 -3.47 13.90
C ASN A 193 -0.48 -3.13 15.05
N ASP A 194 0.73 -2.73 14.67
CA ASP A 194 1.79 -2.17 15.50
C ASP A 194 1.72 -0.63 15.43
N GLY A 195 0.67 -0.08 16.03
CA GLY A 195 0.64 1.35 16.36
C GLY A 195 0.30 2.35 15.26
N LEU A 196 -0.16 1.92 14.08
CA LEU A 196 -0.81 2.81 13.10
C LEU A 196 -2.21 3.17 13.64
N LEU A 197 -2.39 4.38 14.16
CA LEU A 197 -3.63 4.84 14.79
C LEU A 197 -4.66 5.40 13.82
N GLY A 198 -4.22 5.86 12.65
CA GLY A 198 -5.11 6.46 11.65
C GLY A 198 -4.41 6.48 10.32
N TYR A 199 -5.12 6.10 9.27
CA TYR A 199 -4.65 6.08 7.89
C TYR A 199 -5.80 6.50 6.97
N TRP A 200 -5.84 7.79 6.65
CA TRP A 200 -6.77 8.34 5.67
C TRP A 200 -6.03 8.44 4.36
N LYS A 201 -6.34 7.54 3.42
CA LYS A 201 -5.75 7.58 2.07
C LYS A 201 -6.17 8.85 1.33
N LEU A 202 -7.47 9.17 1.40
CA LEU A 202 -8.14 10.28 0.71
C LEU A 202 -8.46 9.99 -0.78
N ASP A 203 -8.44 8.70 -1.12
CA ASP A 203 -8.81 8.06 -2.39
C ASP A 203 -10.30 8.16 -2.79
N GLU A 204 -11.19 8.68 -1.92
CA GLU A 204 -12.63 8.63 -2.19
C GLU A 204 -13.05 9.45 -3.42
N ASP A 205 -13.88 8.86 -4.30
CA ASP A 205 -14.40 9.56 -5.49
C ASP A 205 -15.53 10.56 -5.16
N SER A 206 -16.15 10.40 -3.98
CA SER A 206 -17.35 11.08 -3.56
C SER A 206 -17.66 10.84 -2.09
N GLY A 207 -18.45 11.72 -1.48
CA GLY A 207 -18.96 11.57 -0.12
C GLY A 207 -18.54 12.69 0.82
N ALA A 208 -18.89 12.52 2.10
CA ALA A 208 -18.66 13.51 3.17
C ALA A 208 -17.82 12.93 4.33
N THR A 209 -17.13 11.83 4.08
CA THR A 209 -16.31 11.09 5.05
C THR A 209 -14.98 10.74 4.40
N ALA A 210 -13.87 10.94 5.12
CA ALA A 210 -12.58 10.36 4.83
C ALA A 210 -12.41 9.09 5.68
N SER A 211 -12.26 7.94 5.05
CA SER A 211 -12.30 6.62 5.69
C SER A 211 -10.97 6.26 6.35
N ASP A 212 -11.00 5.64 7.53
CA ASP A 212 -9.79 5.20 8.21
C ASP A 212 -9.43 3.73 7.91
N SER A 213 -8.36 3.55 7.12
CA SER A 213 -7.77 2.25 6.77
C SER A 213 -6.93 1.62 7.89
N SER A 214 -6.77 2.26 9.05
CA SER A 214 -5.94 1.72 10.15
C SER A 214 -6.59 0.58 10.95
N GLY A 215 -7.86 0.26 10.70
CA GLY A 215 -8.61 -0.71 11.50
C GLY A 215 -8.96 -0.23 12.91
N TYR A 216 -8.82 1.07 13.19
CA TYR A 216 -9.40 1.73 14.37
C TYR A 216 -10.72 2.46 14.05
N HIS A 217 -11.08 2.58 12.77
CA HIS A 217 -12.31 3.23 12.29
C HIS A 217 -12.45 4.67 12.80
N HIS A 218 -11.34 5.40 12.80
CA HIS A 218 -11.27 6.83 13.08
C HIS A 218 -11.70 7.67 11.86
N ASP A 219 -12.86 7.36 11.29
CA ASP A 219 -13.38 8.02 10.11
C ASP A 219 -13.55 9.53 10.35
N GLY A 220 -13.08 10.33 9.40
CA GLY A 220 -13.08 11.79 9.47
C GLY A 220 -14.29 12.39 8.76
N ALA A 221 -15.06 13.23 9.46
CA ALA A 221 -16.13 13.99 8.83
C ALA A 221 -15.56 15.20 8.07
N LEU A 222 -15.98 15.39 6.81
CA LEU A 222 -15.65 16.58 6.02
C LEU A 222 -16.49 17.78 6.49
N ASN A 223 -15.85 18.93 6.69
CA ASN A 223 -16.46 20.18 7.09
C ASN A 223 -16.10 21.27 6.09
N GLY A 224 -17.08 22.08 5.68
CA GLY A 224 -16.93 23.06 4.61
C GLY A 224 -17.54 22.54 3.30
N ASP A 225 -16.85 22.71 2.19
CA ASP A 225 -17.15 22.07 0.89
C ASP A 225 -15.88 21.47 0.23
N PRO A 226 -15.07 20.62 0.93
CA PRO A 226 -13.91 19.94 0.35
C PRO A 226 -14.22 19.23 -0.98
N SER A 227 -13.24 19.17 -1.89
CA SER A 227 -13.42 18.51 -3.18
C SER A 227 -12.43 17.36 -3.40
N TRP A 228 -12.98 16.20 -3.77
CA TRP A 228 -12.20 15.05 -4.22
C TRP A 228 -11.66 15.32 -5.63
N GLN A 229 -10.36 15.10 -5.85
CA GLN A 229 -9.70 15.42 -7.11
C GLN A 229 -8.79 14.28 -7.59
N ALA A 230 -8.75 14.06 -8.90
CA ALA A 230 -7.76 13.18 -9.52
C ALA A 230 -6.41 13.90 -9.63
N GLY A 231 -5.35 13.31 -9.07
CA GLY A 231 -4.00 13.86 -9.11
C GLY A 231 -3.19 13.46 -7.88
N THR A 232 -2.32 12.47 -8.05
CA THR A 232 -1.61 11.77 -6.98
C THR A 232 -0.22 12.34 -6.70
N PRO A 233 0.39 12.04 -5.53
CA PRO A 233 1.79 12.29 -5.28
C PRO A 233 2.70 11.51 -6.24
N PRO A 234 3.77 12.14 -6.76
CA PRO A 234 4.71 11.46 -7.65
C PRO A 234 5.48 10.39 -6.88
N ALA A 235 5.50 9.17 -7.43
CA ALA A 235 6.15 7.98 -6.90
C ALA A 235 5.49 7.31 -5.67
N VAL A 236 4.16 7.21 -5.65
CA VAL A 236 3.47 6.19 -4.85
C VAL A 236 3.57 4.79 -5.50
N SER A 237 3.76 3.74 -4.68
CA SER A 237 3.83 2.34 -5.15
C SER A 237 2.54 1.55 -4.94
N PHE A 238 1.47 2.21 -4.49
CA PHE A 238 0.15 1.64 -4.25
C PHE A 238 -0.92 2.22 -5.20
N PHE A 239 -2.08 1.56 -5.29
CA PHE A 239 -3.24 2.10 -5.99
C PHE A 239 -3.76 3.34 -5.25
N ASP A 240 -3.62 4.47 -5.91
CA ASP A 240 -3.98 5.81 -5.47
C ASP A 240 -4.77 6.46 -6.62
N PRO A 241 -6.09 6.66 -6.49
CA PRO A 241 -6.93 7.26 -7.53
C PRO A 241 -7.09 8.78 -7.37
N GLY A 242 -6.68 9.40 -6.26
CA GLY A 242 -6.96 10.81 -6.00
C GLY A 242 -6.76 11.28 -4.56
N ALA A 243 -6.87 12.59 -4.40
CA ALA A 243 -6.57 13.33 -3.17
C ALA A 243 -7.75 14.21 -2.73
N LEU A 244 -7.74 14.65 -1.47
CA LEU A 244 -8.71 15.62 -0.95
C LEU A 244 -8.17 17.06 -1.02
N HIS A 245 -8.80 17.88 -1.86
CA HIS A 245 -8.54 19.32 -1.93
C HIS A 245 -9.36 20.08 -0.87
N LEU A 246 -8.69 21.03 -0.20
CA LEU A 246 -9.22 21.86 0.88
C LEU A 246 -9.03 23.34 0.54
N GLU A 247 -10.15 24.07 0.43
CA GLU A 247 -10.13 25.51 0.26
C GLU A 247 -9.93 26.23 1.60
N ARG A 248 -9.27 27.38 1.55
CA ARG A 248 -9.10 28.25 2.71
C ARG A 248 -10.29 29.17 2.97
N SER A 249 -11.12 29.44 1.97
CA SER A 249 -12.32 30.28 2.11
C SER A 249 -13.49 29.86 1.19
N PRO A 250 -14.53 29.16 1.71
CA PRO A 250 -14.74 28.77 3.11
C PRO A 250 -13.62 27.88 3.64
N ALA A 251 -13.44 27.85 4.97
CA ALA A 251 -12.34 27.09 5.56
C ALA A 251 -12.73 25.61 5.67
N ASP A 252 -12.19 24.81 4.77
CA ASP A 252 -12.41 23.38 4.67
C ASP A 252 -11.48 22.59 5.59
N TYR A 253 -11.97 21.50 6.17
CA TYR A 253 -11.17 20.59 7.00
C TYR A 253 -11.84 19.24 7.24
N VAL A 254 -11.03 18.23 7.58
CA VAL A 254 -11.51 16.95 8.10
C VAL A 254 -11.44 16.96 9.62
N SER A 255 -12.51 16.52 10.29
CA SER A 255 -12.57 16.35 11.75
C SER A 255 -12.76 14.88 12.13
N ILE A 256 -11.79 14.33 12.84
CA ILE A 256 -11.78 12.97 13.35
C ILE A 256 -12.15 13.01 14.84
N PRO A 257 -13.14 12.23 15.32
CA PRO A 257 -13.52 12.19 16.73
C PRO A 257 -12.39 11.79 17.69
N ASP A 258 -12.53 12.18 18.96
CA ASP A 258 -11.57 11.80 20.01
C ASP A 258 -11.76 10.35 20.49
N THR A 259 -10.66 9.59 20.57
CA THR A 259 -10.68 8.19 21.02
C THR A 259 -9.52 7.85 21.97
N PRO A 260 -9.67 6.84 22.85
CA PRO A 260 -8.62 6.43 23.78
C PRO A 260 -7.38 5.85 23.12
N ALA A 261 -7.47 5.42 21.85
CA ALA A 261 -6.30 4.95 21.11
C ALA A 261 -5.33 6.10 20.79
N ILE A 262 -5.82 7.35 20.77
CA ILE A 262 -5.05 8.58 20.55
C ILE A 262 -4.81 9.34 21.88
N ASP A 263 -5.20 8.77 23.04
CA ASP A 263 -4.92 9.31 24.39
C ASP A 263 -3.45 9.12 24.81
N ASP A 264 -2.91 10.10 25.54
CA ASP A 264 -1.62 10.05 26.25
C ASP A 264 -0.42 9.54 25.41
N LEU A 265 -0.29 10.02 24.17
CA LEU A 265 0.84 9.70 23.29
C LEU A 265 2.18 10.08 23.95
N GLN A 266 2.96 9.05 24.29
CA GLN A 266 4.32 9.17 24.84
C GLN A 266 5.38 9.27 23.74
N GLU A 267 5.08 8.70 22.57
CA GLU A 267 5.82 8.78 21.32
C GLU A 267 4.81 8.71 20.18
N PHE A 268 5.13 9.30 19.02
CA PHE A 268 4.21 9.35 17.87
C PHE A 268 4.90 9.77 16.57
N THR A 269 4.21 9.54 15.46
CA THR A 269 4.56 10.04 14.12
C THR A 269 3.35 10.67 13.45
N LEU A 270 3.58 11.79 12.77
CA LEU A 270 2.66 12.43 11.84
C LEU A 270 3.26 12.36 10.43
N SER A 271 2.50 11.91 9.44
CA SER A 271 2.90 11.89 8.03
C SER A 271 1.73 12.31 7.14
N ALA A 272 2.02 13.05 6.08
CA ALA A 272 1.07 13.34 5.00
C ALA A 272 1.85 13.68 3.73
N TRP A 273 1.24 13.42 2.58
CA TRP A 273 1.54 14.18 1.38
C TRP A 273 0.73 15.47 1.37
N VAL A 274 1.36 16.56 0.93
CA VAL A 274 0.72 17.89 0.84
C VAL A 274 1.10 18.59 -0.45
N TRP A 275 0.08 19.11 -1.13
CA TRP A 275 0.17 20.05 -2.24
C TRP A 275 -0.27 21.42 -1.71
N LEU A 276 0.51 22.47 -1.94
CA LEU A 276 0.12 23.84 -1.61
C LEU A 276 -0.19 24.61 -2.90
N ASP A 277 -1.42 25.11 -3.05
CA ASP A 277 -1.82 25.86 -4.25
C ASP A 277 -1.11 27.21 -4.33
N SER A 278 -0.96 27.88 -3.19
CA SER A 278 -0.09 29.04 -3.05
C SER A 278 0.46 29.16 -1.63
N THR A 279 1.73 29.51 -1.51
CA THR A 279 2.34 29.80 -0.20
C THR A 279 1.94 31.21 0.29
N PRO A 280 1.15 31.32 1.37
CA PRO A 280 0.58 32.60 1.77
C PRO A 280 1.62 33.55 2.37
N SER A 281 1.51 34.83 2.03
CA SER A 281 2.50 35.86 2.39
C SER A 281 2.31 36.52 3.78
N SER A 282 1.51 35.93 4.68
CA SER A 282 1.23 36.53 6.00
C SER A 282 0.67 35.60 7.09
N THR A 283 0.47 34.31 6.81
CA THR A 283 -0.25 33.38 7.70
C THR A 283 0.29 31.96 7.59
N ASN A 284 0.24 31.19 8.67
CA ASN A 284 0.55 29.76 8.65
C ASN A 284 -0.63 28.96 8.06
N MET A 285 -0.38 27.72 7.64
CA MET A 285 -1.40 26.76 7.18
C MET A 285 -1.14 25.40 7.81
N ARG A 286 -2.15 24.81 8.42
CA ARG A 286 -2.03 23.55 9.16
C ARG A 286 -2.24 22.35 8.24
N ILE A 287 -1.48 21.30 8.51
CA ILE A 287 -1.52 20.05 7.73
C ILE A 287 -2.20 18.99 8.61
N ILE A 288 -1.58 18.62 9.74
CA ILE A 288 -2.18 17.75 10.76
C ILE A 288 -2.17 18.47 12.11
N THR A 289 -3.31 18.44 12.82
CA THR A 289 -3.48 18.93 14.19
C THR A 289 -3.98 17.81 15.11
N LEU A 290 -3.18 17.43 16.10
CA LEU A 290 -3.59 16.51 17.17
C LEU A 290 -4.13 17.27 18.39
N ARG A 291 -5.21 16.74 18.96
CA ARG A 291 -5.69 16.98 20.33
C ARG A 291 -5.94 18.44 20.71
N ASN A 292 -6.49 19.26 19.82
CA ASN A 292 -6.67 20.72 20.02
C ASN A 292 -5.33 21.44 20.23
N GLU A 293 -4.53 21.48 19.17
CA GLU A 293 -3.24 22.20 19.09
C GLU A 293 -2.15 21.69 20.05
N LYS A 294 -2.24 20.44 20.53
CA LYS A 294 -1.23 19.84 21.42
C LYS A 294 -0.01 19.33 20.68
N ALA A 295 -0.20 18.83 19.45
CA ALA A 295 0.87 18.62 18.49
C ALA A 295 0.38 19.04 17.11
N VAL A 296 1.18 19.79 16.36
CA VAL A 296 0.80 20.33 15.04
C VAL A 296 1.97 20.27 14.07
N LEU A 297 1.70 19.73 12.89
CA LEU A 297 2.57 19.82 11.71
C LEU A 297 1.95 20.86 10.76
N ARG A 298 2.73 21.88 10.36
CA ARG A 298 2.23 23.01 9.56
C ARG A 298 3.28 23.64 8.65
N TYR A 299 2.80 24.26 7.58
CA TYR A 299 3.52 25.33 6.89
C TYR A 299 3.51 26.58 7.77
N LYS A 300 4.67 27.21 7.96
CA LYS A 300 4.83 28.49 8.67
C LYS A 300 5.29 29.57 7.71
N HIS A 301 4.57 30.70 7.69
CA HIS A 301 4.97 31.86 6.91
C HIS A 301 6.15 32.60 7.57
N GLU A 302 7.37 32.34 7.09
CA GLU A 302 8.57 33.09 7.46
C GLU A 302 9.66 32.91 6.39
N GLY A 303 10.19 34.00 5.83
CA GLY A 303 11.23 33.92 4.79
C GLY A 303 10.71 33.28 3.50
N THR A 304 11.34 32.18 3.06
CA THR A 304 10.88 31.32 1.94
C THR A 304 9.77 30.35 2.33
N GLY A 305 9.28 30.42 3.57
CA GLY A 305 8.46 29.40 4.19
C GLY A 305 9.30 28.41 5.00
N LYS A 306 8.68 27.88 6.06
CA LYS A 306 9.27 26.85 6.92
C LYS A 306 8.29 25.71 7.08
N LEU A 307 8.80 24.49 7.19
CA LEU A 307 8.05 23.40 7.80
C LEU A 307 8.23 23.50 9.33
N GLN A 308 7.15 23.38 10.08
CA GLN A 308 7.15 23.48 11.54
C GLN A 308 6.39 22.33 12.18
N PHE A 309 7.02 21.73 13.18
CA PHE A 309 6.41 20.80 14.12
C PHE A 309 6.50 21.40 15.53
N TYR A 310 5.38 21.52 16.22
CA TYR A 310 5.37 21.95 17.62
C TYR A 310 4.53 21.01 18.49
N VAL A 311 4.94 20.87 19.74
CA VAL A 311 4.30 19.99 20.74
C VAL A 311 4.22 20.69 22.09
N ASN A 312 3.12 20.50 22.81
CA ASN A 312 2.84 21.11 24.11
C ASN A 312 2.89 20.07 25.24
N PHE A 313 4.09 19.86 25.79
CA PHE A 313 4.36 18.98 26.94
C PHE A 313 4.06 19.66 28.29
N GLY A 314 3.01 20.49 28.35
CA GLY A 314 2.80 21.48 29.42
C GLY A 314 3.59 22.78 29.23
N SER A 315 4.52 22.80 28.27
CA SER A 315 5.10 24.00 27.68
C SER A 315 5.32 23.77 26.18
N LEU A 316 5.19 24.83 25.37
CA LEU A 316 5.28 24.74 23.92
C LEU A 316 6.74 24.59 23.47
N THR A 317 7.06 23.46 22.85
CA THR A 317 8.35 23.17 22.21
C THR A 317 8.18 23.22 20.70
N ASN A 318 9.14 23.83 19.99
CA ASN A 318 9.07 24.06 18.55
C ASN A 318 10.31 23.49 17.86
N LEU A 319 10.11 22.79 16.75
CA LEU A 319 11.10 22.43 15.75
C LEU A 319 10.68 23.05 14.42
N GLU A 320 11.58 23.81 13.79
CA GLU A 320 11.34 24.50 12.53
C GLU A 320 12.53 24.32 11.61
N ALA A 321 12.28 24.20 10.31
CA ALA A 321 13.32 24.25 9.30
C ALA A 321 12.85 25.03 8.05
N SER A 322 13.78 25.78 7.45
CA SER A 322 13.54 26.49 6.20
C SER A 322 13.36 25.51 5.05
N VAL A 323 12.34 25.74 4.23
CA VAL A 323 12.06 24.95 3.03
C VAL A 323 11.92 25.92 1.86
N ALA A 324 12.47 25.54 0.70
CA ALA A 324 12.23 26.24 -0.55
C ALA A 324 10.96 25.66 -1.19
N TRP A 325 9.81 26.08 -0.67
CA TRP A 325 8.51 25.63 -1.19
C TRP A 325 8.33 26.13 -2.62
N VAL A 326 7.89 25.23 -3.49
CA VAL A 326 7.40 25.52 -4.84
C VAL A 326 5.89 25.32 -4.80
N ASP A 327 5.14 26.38 -5.12
CA ASP A 327 3.68 26.31 -5.25
C ASP A 327 3.29 25.29 -6.34
N SER A 328 2.14 24.61 -6.18
CA SER A 328 1.66 23.56 -7.09
C SER A 328 2.61 22.36 -7.25
N ASN A 329 3.26 21.96 -6.16
CA ASN A 329 4.09 20.75 -6.11
C ASN A 329 3.81 19.92 -4.84
N TRP A 330 3.80 18.60 -4.99
CA TRP A 330 3.66 17.65 -3.88
C TRP A 330 4.93 17.56 -3.03
N TYR A 331 4.74 17.50 -1.71
CA TYR A 331 5.79 17.22 -0.73
C TYR A 331 5.31 16.18 0.28
N HIS A 332 6.13 15.18 0.58
CA HIS A 332 5.89 14.31 1.73
C HIS A 332 6.47 14.99 2.96
N VAL A 333 5.62 15.28 3.94
CA VAL A 333 5.99 15.94 5.20
C VAL A 333 5.77 14.99 6.36
N ALA A 334 6.76 14.86 7.23
CA ALA A 334 6.63 14.04 8.42
C ALA A 334 7.31 14.64 9.65
N ALA A 335 6.83 14.25 10.82
CA ALA A 335 7.40 14.61 12.11
C ALA A 335 7.31 13.43 13.08
N THR A 336 8.39 13.17 13.82
CA THR A 336 8.44 12.06 14.79
C THR A 336 8.86 12.56 16.17
N TYR A 337 8.37 11.89 17.20
CA TYR A 337 8.75 12.11 18.59
C TYR A 337 8.92 10.77 19.30
N ASP A 338 10.13 10.45 19.74
CA ASP A 338 10.53 9.16 20.33
C ASP A 338 10.47 9.14 21.87
N GLY A 339 9.67 10.02 22.48
CA GLY A 339 9.65 10.23 23.94
C GLY A 339 10.83 11.02 24.50
N SER A 340 11.87 11.28 23.68
CA SER A 340 13.10 11.98 24.07
C SER A 340 13.58 13.06 23.09
N THR A 341 13.16 12.98 21.82
CA THR A 341 13.67 13.78 20.71
C THR A 341 12.57 13.99 19.67
N MET A 342 12.33 15.26 19.30
CA MET A 342 11.51 15.64 18.15
C MET A 342 12.38 15.71 16.89
N ARG A 343 11.89 15.16 15.77
CA ARG A 343 12.49 15.25 14.42
C ARG A 343 11.46 15.71 13.40
N LEU A 344 11.96 16.22 12.28
CA LEU A 344 11.19 16.75 11.17
C LEU A 344 11.78 16.22 9.86
N TYR A 345 10.93 15.94 8.88
CA TYR A 345 11.34 15.34 7.62
C TYR A 345 10.61 15.98 6.44
N LEU A 346 11.30 16.06 5.31
CA LEU A 346 10.76 16.48 4.02
C LEU A 346 11.25 15.49 2.96
N ASN A 347 10.33 14.96 2.16
CA ASN A 347 10.61 14.02 1.07
C ASN A 347 11.53 12.85 1.51
N GLY A 348 11.20 12.25 2.66
CA GLY A 348 11.93 11.12 3.25
C GLY A 348 13.20 11.49 4.05
N VAL A 349 13.70 12.73 3.94
CA VAL A 349 15.00 13.15 4.49
C VAL A 349 14.82 13.97 5.78
N GLU A 350 15.62 13.70 6.80
CA GLU A 350 15.61 14.46 8.06
C GLU A 350 16.07 15.91 7.86
N LEU A 351 15.33 16.86 8.45
CA LEU A 351 15.45 18.28 8.20
C LEU A 351 15.56 19.09 9.50
N GLY A 352 16.50 20.04 9.52
CA GLY A 352 16.74 20.91 10.68
C GLY A 352 17.70 20.30 11.70
N THR A 353 17.57 20.68 12.96
CA THR A 353 18.33 20.09 14.08
C THR A 353 17.34 19.47 15.07
N PRO A 354 17.43 18.15 15.37
CA PRO A 354 16.55 17.50 16.32
C PRO A 354 16.54 18.17 17.69
N VAL A 355 15.35 18.23 18.31
CA VAL A 355 15.15 18.88 19.61
C VAL A 355 14.97 17.81 20.68
N SER A 356 15.97 17.65 21.56
CA SER A 356 15.85 16.78 22.73
C SER A 356 14.91 17.40 23.77
N VAL A 357 13.80 16.71 24.05
CA VAL A 357 12.74 17.10 24.97
C VAL A 357 12.02 15.85 25.45
N SER A 358 11.55 15.81 26.70
CA SER A 358 10.74 14.71 27.20
C SER A 358 9.45 15.20 27.85
N GLY A 359 8.40 14.38 27.73
CA GLY A 359 7.05 14.67 28.19
C GLY A 359 6.02 13.83 27.45
N THR A 360 4.77 13.90 27.91
CA THR A 360 3.62 13.22 27.29
C THR A 360 2.70 14.26 26.67
N VAL A 361 2.10 13.94 25.53
CA VAL A 361 1.05 14.78 24.95
C VAL A 361 -0.23 14.58 25.76
N THR A 362 -0.60 15.58 26.58
CA THR A 362 -1.81 15.51 27.41
C THR A 362 -3.07 15.35 26.55
N PRO A 363 -4.14 14.70 27.04
CA PRO A 363 -5.40 14.54 26.30
C PRO A 363 -6.03 15.90 25.91
N GLY A 364 -6.88 15.86 24.88
CA GLY A 364 -7.54 17.02 24.27
C GLY A 364 -8.68 16.58 23.34
N ASP A 365 -9.10 17.42 22.39
CA ASP A 365 -10.15 17.03 21.42
C ASP A 365 -9.63 16.05 20.35
N GLY A 366 -10.34 15.81 19.24
CA GLY A 366 -9.91 14.85 18.22
C GLY A 366 -8.74 15.28 17.31
N VAL A 367 -8.53 14.54 16.22
CA VAL A 367 -7.56 14.87 15.16
C VAL A 367 -8.24 15.73 14.09
N HIS A 368 -7.51 16.68 13.51
CA HIS A 368 -8.00 17.51 12.41
C HIS A 368 -6.98 17.62 11.29
N LEU A 369 -7.45 17.54 10.05
CA LEU A 369 -6.65 17.70 8.83
C LEU A 369 -7.03 19.03 8.15
N GLY A 370 -6.05 19.86 7.81
CA GLY A 370 -6.25 21.18 7.19
C GLY A 370 -6.90 22.28 8.06
N TRP A 371 -7.43 21.94 9.23
CA TRP A 371 -8.18 22.85 10.10
C TRP A 371 -7.42 24.12 10.51
N SER A 372 -8.07 25.28 10.36
CA SER A 372 -7.49 26.60 10.62
C SER A 372 -7.10 26.83 12.09
N GLY A 373 -8.02 26.58 13.02
CA GLY A 373 -7.86 26.89 14.45
C GLY A 373 -7.40 28.33 14.70
N SER A 374 -6.24 28.49 15.35
CA SER A 374 -5.61 29.81 15.56
C SER A 374 -4.73 30.32 14.41
N ASP A 375 -4.56 29.54 13.33
CA ASP A 375 -3.83 29.88 12.10
C ASP A 375 -4.80 30.09 10.90
N GLY A 376 -4.28 30.03 9.66
CA GLY A 376 -5.10 29.84 8.46
C GLY A 376 -5.38 28.35 8.22
N GLY A 377 -6.49 28.05 7.55
CA GLY A 377 -6.73 26.71 6.99
C GLY A 377 -5.73 26.40 5.88
N LEU A 378 -5.67 25.13 5.49
CA LEU A 378 -4.95 24.72 4.28
C LEU A 378 -5.56 25.39 3.03
N ASP A 379 -4.74 25.51 1.99
CA ASP A 379 -5.10 26.06 0.68
C ASP A 379 -4.37 25.17 -0.35
N GLY A 380 -5.01 24.09 -0.77
CA GLY A 380 -4.40 23.00 -1.54
C GLY A 380 -4.87 21.61 -1.07
N ALA A 381 -4.13 20.56 -1.40
CA ALA A 381 -4.57 19.17 -1.20
C ALA A 381 -3.76 18.39 -0.17
N LEU A 382 -4.43 17.40 0.44
CA LEU A 382 -3.84 16.38 1.29
C LEU A 382 -4.08 15.00 0.70
N ASP A 383 -3.11 14.13 0.95
CA ASP A 383 -3.12 12.74 0.52
C ASP A 383 -2.36 11.89 1.55
N ASP A 384 -2.72 10.63 1.63
CA ASP A 384 -1.98 9.56 2.30
C ASP A 384 -1.54 9.90 3.74
N VAL A 385 -2.53 10.37 4.53
CA VAL A 385 -2.33 10.94 5.86
C VAL A 385 -2.31 9.84 6.92
N ARG A 386 -1.19 9.74 7.64
CA ARG A 386 -0.98 8.72 8.69
C ARG A 386 -0.60 9.29 10.05
N VAL A 387 -1.14 8.68 11.10
CA VAL A 387 -0.81 8.95 12.51
C VAL A 387 -0.41 7.64 13.18
N TYR A 388 0.73 7.63 13.88
CA TYR A 388 1.22 6.48 14.64
C TYR A 388 1.41 6.82 16.12
N ASN A 389 1.22 5.86 17.03
CA ASN A 389 1.51 5.99 18.47
C ASN A 389 2.96 5.67 18.88
N ARG A 390 3.88 5.74 17.91
CA ARG A 390 5.32 5.50 18.06
C ARG A 390 6.11 6.33 17.05
N ALA A 391 7.40 6.54 17.31
CA ALA A 391 8.28 7.16 16.33
C ALA A 391 8.66 6.17 15.20
N LEU A 392 8.51 6.59 13.95
CA LEU A 392 9.21 5.98 12.82
C LEU A 392 10.67 6.45 12.80
N ASP A 393 11.56 5.59 12.32
CA ASP A 393 12.94 5.93 12.02
C ASP A 393 13.06 6.52 10.60
N GLY A 394 14.26 6.98 10.23
CA GLY A 394 14.49 7.53 8.88
C GLY A 394 14.17 6.54 7.76
N THR A 395 14.35 5.24 8.01
CA THR A 395 13.99 4.17 7.05
C THR A 395 12.48 4.11 6.82
N GLY A 396 11.69 4.12 7.90
CA GLY A 396 10.23 4.12 7.82
C GLY A 396 9.67 5.40 7.19
N ILE A 397 10.25 6.56 7.47
CA ILE A 397 9.86 7.82 6.83
C ILE A 397 10.24 7.86 5.34
N ALA A 398 11.37 7.28 4.96
CA ALA A 398 11.77 7.14 3.56
C ALA A 398 10.87 6.16 2.79
N ALA A 399 10.40 5.08 3.43
CA ALA A 399 9.42 4.16 2.84
C ALA A 399 8.09 4.88 2.55
N LEU A 400 7.55 5.64 3.52
CA LEU A 400 6.33 6.44 3.32
C LEU A 400 6.47 7.47 2.18
N HIS A 401 7.64 8.10 2.03
CA HIS A 401 7.92 8.98 0.90
C HIS A 401 8.05 8.26 -0.44
N ALA A 402 8.45 6.99 -0.47
CA ALA A 402 8.41 6.16 -1.68
C ALA A 402 6.99 5.56 -1.93
N GLY A 403 5.97 6.10 -1.25
CA GLY A 403 4.62 5.55 -1.15
C GLY A 403 4.61 4.04 -0.95
N SER A 404 5.37 3.59 0.04
CA SER A 404 5.46 2.21 0.47
C SER A 404 5.24 2.13 1.98
N HIS A 405 4.65 1.02 2.44
CA HIS A 405 4.23 0.90 3.82
C HIS A 405 5.36 0.41 4.74
N PRO A 406 5.70 1.15 5.83
CA PRO A 406 6.85 0.83 6.66
C PRO A 406 6.62 -0.43 7.51
N GLN A 407 7.38 -1.49 7.22
CA GLN A 407 7.42 -2.74 7.98
C GLN A 407 8.10 -2.53 9.34
N THR A 408 7.33 -2.16 10.36
CA THR A 408 7.88 -1.67 11.64
C THR A 408 8.01 -2.74 12.71
N SER A 409 7.11 -3.72 12.70
CA SER A 409 7.15 -4.85 13.60
C SER A 409 7.93 -5.99 12.97
N THR A 410 8.93 -6.49 13.70
CA THR A 410 9.60 -7.76 13.39
C THR A 410 8.87 -8.97 14.01
N ALA A 411 7.69 -8.76 14.62
CA ALA A 411 6.91 -9.83 15.20
C ALA A 411 6.39 -10.78 14.12
N VAL A 412 6.89 -12.02 14.14
CA VAL A 412 6.42 -13.09 13.27
C VAL A 412 5.30 -13.85 13.97
N THR A 413 4.06 -13.48 13.65
CA THR A 413 2.87 -14.27 13.97
C THR A 413 2.95 -15.60 13.23
N THR A 414 3.38 -16.66 13.91
CA THR A 414 3.43 -18.01 13.31
C THR A 414 2.16 -18.76 13.62
N LEU A 415 1.30 -18.99 12.62
CA LEU A 415 0.09 -19.78 12.79
C LEU A 415 0.43 -21.25 13.06
N THR A 416 -0.11 -21.76 14.18
CA THR A 416 -0.06 -23.17 14.61
C THR A 416 -1.42 -23.86 14.57
N ALA A 417 -2.41 -23.20 13.97
CA ALA A 417 -3.76 -23.66 13.70
C ALA A 417 -4.34 -22.79 12.55
N PRO A 418 -5.42 -23.20 11.88
CA PRO A 418 -6.09 -22.34 10.90
C PRO A 418 -6.58 -21.03 11.53
N LEU A 419 -6.54 -19.95 10.76
CA LEU A 419 -7.14 -18.65 11.11
C LEU A 419 -8.43 -18.48 10.30
N ASN A 420 -9.53 -18.14 10.94
CA ASN A 420 -10.79 -17.80 10.25
C ASN A 420 -11.16 -16.34 10.53
N VAL A 421 -11.45 -15.57 9.49
CA VAL A 421 -11.93 -14.19 9.59
C VAL A 421 -13.18 -14.09 8.72
N GLU A 422 -14.36 -13.94 9.33
CA GLU A 422 -15.65 -14.00 8.61
C GLU A 422 -15.92 -12.74 7.76
N GLY A 423 -15.14 -11.68 7.94
CA GLY A 423 -15.07 -10.46 7.16
C GLY A 423 -13.60 -10.08 6.92
N ASP A 424 -13.27 -8.81 7.07
CA ASP A 424 -11.98 -8.26 6.63
C ASP A 424 -10.79 -8.67 7.51
N LEU A 425 -9.68 -9.02 6.85
CA LEU A 425 -8.36 -9.23 7.45
C LEU A 425 -7.40 -8.14 6.96
N VAL A 426 -6.86 -7.33 7.86
CA VAL A 426 -5.97 -6.21 7.52
C VAL A 426 -4.61 -6.37 8.20
N LEU A 427 -3.51 -6.34 7.44
CA LEU A 427 -2.14 -6.38 7.97
C LEU A 427 -1.47 -5.02 7.84
N ASN A 428 -1.52 -4.22 8.90
CA ASN A 428 -0.81 -2.93 8.99
C ASN A 428 0.64 -3.08 9.44
N SER A 429 1.05 -4.28 9.90
CA SER A 429 2.38 -4.51 10.46
C SER A 429 2.69 -6.00 10.66
N GLY A 430 3.98 -6.30 10.87
CA GLY A 430 4.44 -7.62 11.32
C GLY A 430 4.40 -8.66 10.22
N THR A 431 4.85 -9.88 10.50
CA THR A 431 4.74 -11.00 9.55
C THR A 431 3.69 -11.99 9.99
N LEU A 432 2.65 -12.20 9.17
CA LEU A 432 1.74 -13.34 9.31
C LEU A 432 2.32 -14.55 8.56
N HIS A 433 2.97 -15.44 9.30
CA HIS A 433 3.63 -16.62 8.76
C HIS A 433 2.78 -17.89 8.93
N VAL A 434 2.50 -18.57 7.82
CA VAL A 434 1.73 -19.81 7.77
C VAL A 434 2.69 -21.00 7.63
N SER A 435 2.97 -21.65 8.76
CA SER A 435 4.15 -22.52 8.93
C SER A 435 4.00 -23.99 8.54
N ALA A 436 2.79 -24.46 8.22
CA ALA A 436 2.51 -25.88 7.96
C ALA A 436 1.65 -26.08 6.71
N SER A 437 1.69 -27.30 6.15
CA SER A 437 0.89 -27.75 5.00
C SER A 437 -0.62 -27.82 5.26
N ASP A 438 -1.03 -27.77 6.52
CA ASP A 438 -2.39 -28.09 6.98
C ASP A 438 -3.05 -26.90 7.72
N HIS A 439 -2.46 -25.70 7.63
CA HIS A 439 -3.01 -24.48 8.24
C HIS A 439 -3.41 -23.51 7.14
N GLY A 440 -4.72 -23.23 7.07
CA GLY A 440 -5.29 -22.25 6.17
C GLY A 440 -5.55 -20.91 6.84
N VAL A 441 -5.62 -19.85 6.06
CA VAL A 441 -6.26 -18.58 6.42
C VAL A 441 -7.53 -18.48 5.60
N ASP A 442 -8.69 -18.45 6.26
CA ASP A 442 -10.00 -18.27 5.65
C ASP A 442 -10.44 -16.82 5.86
N VAL A 443 -10.84 -16.15 4.79
CA VAL A 443 -11.22 -14.73 4.75
C VAL A 443 -12.58 -14.59 4.06
N GLY A 444 -13.54 -13.99 4.75
CA GLY A 444 -14.91 -13.76 4.26
C GLY A 444 -15.15 -12.34 3.72
N GLY A 445 -14.20 -11.42 3.91
CA GLY A 445 -14.24 -10.04 3.42
C GLY A 445 -12.94 -9.65 2.72
N ASP A 446 -12.55 -8.39 2.85
CA ASP A 446 -11.38 -7.84 2.17
C ASP A 446 -10.07 -8.26 2.84
N LEU A 447 -9.00 -8.38 2.05
CA LEU A 447 -7.65 -8.68 2.52
C LEU A 447 -6.72 -7.51 2.19
N GLY A 448 -6.53 -6.63 3.17
CA GLY A 448 -5.81 -5.37 3.02
C GLY A 448 -4.40 -5.40 3.63
N TYR A 449 -3.46 -4.69 3.02
CA TYR A 449 -2.08 -4.59 3.49
C TYR A 449 -1.63 -3.14 3.55
N ASN A 450 -1.27 -2.68 4.75
CA ASN A 450 -0.79 -1.32 4.99
C ASN A 450 0.55 -1.35 5.77
N GLY A 451 1.41 -2.33 5.48
CA GLY A 451 2.75 -2.44 6.10
C GLY A 451 3.01 -3.71 6.91
N GLY A 452 2.20 -4.76 6.75
CA GLY A 452 2.55 -6.12 7.19
C GLY A 452 3.03 -7.02 6.03
N VAL A 453 3.73 -8.11 6.35
CA VAL A 453 4.15 -9.15 5.40
C VAL A 453 3.25 -10.37 5.55
N PHE A 454 2.73 -10.90 4.45
CA PHE A 454 2.20 -12.26 4.41
C PHE A 454 3.27 -13.27 3.99
N SER A 455 3.42 -14.36 4.74
CA SER A 455 4.42 -15.40 4.46
C SER A 455 3.79 -16.78 4.58
N ALA A 456 3.12 -17.24 3.53
CA ALA A 456 2.72 -18.64 3.39
C ALA A 456 3.79 -19.40 2.61
N ASN A 457 4.58 -20.26 3.27
CA ASN A 457 5.53 -21.12 2.55
C ASN A 457 4.80 -22.27 1.84
N ASN A 458 3.85 -22.91 2.53
CA ASN A 458 3.02 -24.02 2.03
C ASN A 458 1.56 -23.92 2.48
N GLY A 459 1.16 -22.84 3.17
CA GLY A 459 -0.21 -22.63 3.63
C GLY A 459 -1.18 -22.31 2.48
N VAL A 460 -2.48 -22.43 2.75
CA VAL A 460 -3.55 -22.06 1.81
C VAL A 460 -4.25 -20.81 2.32
N VAL A 461 -4.44 -19.81 1.47
CA VAL A 461 -5.42 -18.73 1.73
C VAL A 461 -6.70 -19.09 0.99
N THR A 462 -7.83 -18.97 1.66
CA THR A 462 -9.17 -19.23 1.11
C THR A 462 -10.01 -17.97 1.24
N PHE A 463 -10.62 -17.54 0.14
CA PHE A 463 -11.66 -16.51 0.13
C PHE A 463 -13.03 -17.20 0.05
N SER A 464 -13.76 -17.20 1.17
CA SER A 464 -15.07 -17.88 1.33
C SER A 464 -16.26 -16.92 1.34
N GLY A 465 -16.00 -15.60 1.27
CA GLY A 465 -17.02 -14.56 1.34
C GLY A 465 -18.03 -14.58 0.19
N ALA A 466 -19.22 -14.04 0.43
CA ALA A 466 -20.25 -13.87 -0.60
C ALA A 466 -20.26 -12.43 -1.12
N GLY A 467 -19.87 -12.23 -2.38
CA GLY A 467 -19.79 -10.91 -3.01
C GLY A 467 -18.34 -10.51 -3.38
N SER A 468 -18.18 -9.23 -3.70
CA SER A 468 -16.87 -8.65 -4.04
C SER A 468 -16.02 -8.55 -2.77
N GLN A 469 -14.81 -9.10 -2.85
CA GLN A 469 -13.75 -9.07 -1.84
C GLN A 469 -12.51 -8.49 -2.51
N THR A 470 -11.86 -7.52 -1.87
CA THR A 470 -10.73 -6.80 -2.44
C THR A 470 -9.41 -7.33 -1.87
N VAL A 471 -8.43 -7.57 -2.74
CA VAL A 471 -7.02 -7.73 -2.36
C VAL A 471 -6.30 -6.44 -2.73
N ALA A 472 -6.12 -5.59 -1.73
CA ALA A 472 -5.24 -4.43 -1.81
C ALA A 472 -3.85 -4.84 -1.31
N ALA A 473 -3.14 -5.58 -2.16
CA ALA A 473 -1.79 -6.05 -1.91
C ALA A 473 -0.78 -5.24 -2.73
N GLU A 474 0.40 -5.02 -2.13
CA GLU A 474 1.59 -4.53 -2.81
C GLU A 474 2.60 -5.68 -2.87
N GLY A 475 2.77 -6.31 -4.04
CA GLY A 475 3.83 -7.28 -4.30
C GLY A 475 3.72 -8.58 -3.51
N LEU A 476 2.51 -9.05 -3.21
CA LEU A 476 2.33 -10.29 -2.44
C LEU A 476 2.28 -11.56 -3.29
N ALA A 477 2.96 -12.58 -2.76
CA ALA A 477 2.95 -13.92 -3.30
C ALA A 477 2.29 -14.92 -2.34
N PHE A 478 1.18 -15.51 -2.77
CA PHE A 478 0.55 -16.63 -2.07
C PHE A 478 1.27 -17.93 -2.43
N ALA A 479 1.52 -18.85 -1.48
CA ALA A 479 1.90 -20.22 -1.84
C ALA A 479 0.72 -20.92 -2.53
N ASN A 480 -0.41 -21.03 -1.82
CA ASN A 480 -1.63 -21.59 -2.38
C ASN A 480 -2.79 -20.63 -2.10
N LEU A 481 -3.68 -20.48 -3.09
CA LEU A 481 -4.85 -19.61 -3.04
C LEU A 481 -6.09 -20.38 -3.49
N THR A 482 -7.18 -20.24 -2.75
CA THR A 482 -8.50 -20.78 -3.06
C THR A 482 -9.52 -19.65 -3.07
N ILE A 483 -10.37 -19.61 -4.09
CA ILE A 483 -11.54 -18.73 -4.17
C ILE A 483 -12.76 -19.64 -4.20
N GLU A 484 -13.67 -19.52 -3.23
CA GLU A 484 -14.85 -20.39 -3.14
C GLU A 484 -16.00 -19.93 -4.04
N SER A 485 -16.99 -20.81 -4.22
CA SER A 485 -18.17 -20.56 -5.05
C SER A 485 -19.06 -19.48 -4.44
N GLY A 486 -19.01 -18.26 -4.99
CA GLY A 486 -19.77 -17.10 -4.52
C GLY A 486 -18.89 -15.92 -4.12
N ALA A 487 -17.60 -16.17 -3.94
CA ALA A 487 -16.59 -15.12 -3.81
C ALA A 487 -16.28 -14.50 -5.18
N THR A 488 -16.08 -13.18 -5.20
CA THR A 488 -15.48 -12.45 -6.32
C THR A 488 -14.27 -11.74 -5.77
N LEU A 489 -13.07 -12.15 -6.17
CA LEU A 489 -11.83 -11.51 -5.75
C LEU A 489 -11.47 -10.39 -6.72
N VAL A 490 -11.22 -9.18 -6.23
CA VAL A 490 -10.75 -8.04 -7.01
C VAL A 490 -9.30 -7.77 -6.64
N ASP A 491 -8.42 -7.97 -7.60
CA ASP A 491 -7.00 -7.62 -7.52
C ASP A 491 -6.82 -6.13 -7.78
N MET A 492 -6.28 -5.43 -6.78
CA MET A 492 -5.87 -4.01 -6.86
C MET A 492 -4.35 -3.85 -6.92
N ASP A 493 -3.58 -4.94 -6.98
CA ASP A 493 -2.12 -4.89 -7.08
C ASP A 493 -1.71 -4.34 -8.48
N PRO A 494 -0.95 -3.23 -8.56
CA PRO A 494 -0.46 -2.72 -9.84
C PRO A 494 0.52 -3.68 -10.53
N ASP A 495 1.26 -4.51 -9.78
CA ASP A 495 2.17 -5.54 -10.30
C ASP A 495 1.46 -6.89 -10.53
N GLY A 496 0.33 -7.10 -9.85
CA GLY A 496 -0.62 -8.19 -10.07
C GLY A 496 -0.41 -9.44 -9.20
N LEU A 497 -1.52 -10.13 -8.94
CA LEU A 497 -1.62 -11.29 -8.03
C LEU A 497 -0.64 -12.45 -8.35
N THR A 498 0.35 -12.66 -7.46
CA THR A 498 1.30 -13.77 -7.57
C THR A 498 0.88 -15.01 -6.75
N VAL A 499 0.90 -16.21 -7.37
CA VAL A 499 0.58 -17.48 -6.69
C VAL A 499 1.61 -18.57 -7.05
N ASN A 500 2.47 -18.94 -6.11
CA ASN A 500 3.68 -19.73 -6.34
C ASN A 500 3.45 -21.24 -6.57
N ASN A 501 2.41 -21.85 -5.97
CA ASN A 501 2.17 -23.30 -6.04
C ASN A 501 0.81 -23.64 -6.69
N PHE A 502 -0.31 -23.43 -5.99
CA PHE A 502 -1.64 -23.86 -6.45
C PHE A 502 -2.69 -22.74 -6.33
N LEU A 503 -3.35 -22.43 -7.44
CA LEU A 503 -4.58 -21.63 -7.46
C LEU A 503 -5.79 -22.54 -7.72
N THR A 504 -6.78 -22.48 -6.83
CA THR A 504 -8.08 -23.15 -6.94
C THR A 504 -9.20 -22.12 -7.03
N ASN A 505 -9.63 -21.76 -8.25
CA ASN A 505 -10.73 -20.81 -8.43
C ASN A 505 -12.07 -21.54 -8.67
N ASN A 506 -13.02 -21.38 -7.75
CA ASN A 506 -14.43 -21.80 -7.89
C ASN A 506 -15.40 -20.60 -7.98
N GLY A 507 -14.90 -19.36 -7.83
CA GLY A 507 -15.66 -18.12 -7.83
C GLY A 507 -15.32 -17.25 -9.04
N ALA A 508 -15.28 -15.93 -8.84
CA ALA A 508 -14.81 -14.96 -9.83
C ALA A 508 -13.50 -14.31 -9.38
N LEU A 509 -12.69 -13.87 -10.35
CA LEU A 509 -11.46 -13.12 -10.14
C LEU A 509 -11.42 -11.99 -11.17
N GLN A 510 -11.12 -10.78 -10.72
CA GLN A 510 -11.16 -9.53 -11.49
C GLN A 510 -9.92 -8.70 -11.16
N ARG A 511 -9.55 -7.76 -12.03
CA ARG A 511 -8.55 -6.73 -11.76
C ARG A 511 -9.13 -5.36 -12.08
N THR A 512 -8.83 -4.36 -11.26
CA THR A 512 -9.19 -2.98 -11.55
C THR A 512 -8.02 -2.29 -12.23
N GLN A 513 -8.07 -2.19 -13.56
CA GLN A 513 -7.19 -1.29 -14.30
C GLN A 513 -8.04 -0.23 -14.99
N ASP A 514 -7.87 1.03 -14.57
CA ASP A 514 -8.58 2.18 -15.15
C ASP A 514 -7.98 2.56 -16.50
N VAL A 515 -8.29 1.74 -17.51
CA VAL A 515 -8.06 2.06 -18.93
C VAL A 515 -9.42 2.27 -19.59
N ASN A 516 -9.91 3.52 -19.57
CA ASN A 516 -11.08 3.99 -20.32
C ASN A 516 -12.39 3.17 -20.14
N GLY A 517 -12.60 2.58 -18.96
CA GLY A 517 -13.86 1.88 -18.64
C GLY A 517 -14.03 0.49 -19.26
N SER A 518 -12.94 -0.14 -19.70
CA SER A 518 -12.90 -1.58 -20.03
C SER A 518 -12.14 -2.36 -18.97
N SER A 519 -12.80 -3.34 -18.35
CA SER A 519 -12.15 -4.29 -17.43
C SER A 519 -11.14 -5.15 -18.19
N GLU A 520 -9.84 -4.97 -17.93
CA GLU A 520 -8.77 -5.66 -18.65
C GLU A 520 -7.91 -6.59 -17.76
N VAL A 521 -7.65 -7.77 -18.32
CA VAL A 521 -6.78 -8.90 -17.95
C VAL A 521 -6.09 -8.91 -16.56
N VAL A 522 -6.34 -10.01 -15.82
CA VAL A 522 -5.54 -10.47 -14.67
C VAL A 522 -4.28 -11.20 -15.17
N PHE A 523 -3.11 -10.83 -14.64
CA PHE A 523 -1.85 -11.52 -14.92
C PHE A 523 -1.62 -12.63 -13.88
N PHE A 524 -1.14 -13.81 -14.31
CA PHE A 524 -0.71 -14.88 -13.40
C PHE A 524 0.77 -15.20 -13.58
N ASN A 525 1.56 -14.99 -12.53
CA ASN A 525 2.89 -15.55 -12.40
C ASN A 525 2.85 -16.75 -11.45
N THR A 526 3.09 -17.96 -11.98
CA THR A 526 3.07 -19.22 -11.22
C THR A 526 4.46 -19.69 -10.77
N GLY A 527 5.50 -18.88 -10.98
CA GLY A 527 6.88 -19.21 -10.65
C GLY A 527 7.43 -20.49 -11.29
N ASP A 528 8.58 -20.94 -10.80
CA ASP A 528 9.33 -22.08 -11.35
C ASP A 528 8.66 -23.46 -11.13
N TYR A 529 7.64 -23.56 -10.27
CA TYR A 529 7.11 -24.84 -9.76
C TYR A 529 5.57 -24.96 -9.67
N GLY A 530 4.81 -23.91 -9.97
CA GLY A 530 3.35 -23.88 -9.77
C GLY A 530 2.50 -24.59 -10.84
N GLY A 531 1.29 -25.00 -10.45
CA GLY A 531 0.26 -25.61 -11.30
C GLY A 531 -1.14 -25.02 -11.04
N LEU A 532 -1.84 -24.66 -12.12
CA LEU A 532 -3.17 -24.04 -12.07
C LEU A 532 -4.29 -25.08 -12.01
N THR A 533 -5.17 -25.04 -11.00
CA THR A 533 -6.32 -25.95 -10.85
C THR A 533 -7.65 -25.19 -10.93
N LEU A 534 -8.21 -25.04 -12.12
CA LEU A 534 -9.53 -24.44 -12.31
C LEU A 534 -10.64 -25.46 -11.98
N ASN A 535 -11.35 -25.26 -10.88
CA ASN A 535 -12.46 -26.13 -10.46
C ASN A 535 -13.81 -25.41 -10.63
N ALA A 536 -14.35 -25.46 -11.84
CA ALA A 536 -15.58 -24.77 -12.20
C ALA A 536 -16.83 -25.48 -11.61
N ASN A 537 -17.23 -25.09 -10.40
CA ASN A 537 -18.52 -25.46 -9.81
C ASN A 537 -19.69 -24.71 -10.49
N ASN A 538 -19.97 -25.05 -11.75
CA ASN A 538 -21.13 -24.60 -12.52
C ASN A 538 -21.26 -23.08 -12.81
N ALA A 539 -20.24 -22.27 -12.50
CA ALA A 539 -20.19 -20.86 -12.87
C ALA A 539 -19.78 -20.68 -14.35
N ASP A 540 -20.44 -19.76 -15.04
CA ASP A 540 -20.09 -19.35 -16.42
C ASP A 540 -18.86 -18.44 -16.34
N LEU A 541 -17.69 -18.90 -16.80
CA LEU A 541 -16.43 -18.14 -16.73
C LEU A 541 -16.42 -16.90 -17.66
N GLY A 542 -17.42 -16.74 -18.53
CA GLY A 542 -17.43 -15.68 -19.54
C GLY A 542 -16.22 -15.74 -20.46
N SER A 543 -15.90 -14.62 -21.10
CA SER A 543 -14.67 -14.47 -21.90
C SER A 543 -13.47 -14.12 -21.01
N THR A 544 -13.14 -14.99 -20.05
CA THR A 544 -11.95 -14.81 -19.19
C THR A 544 -10.73 -15.44 -19.85
N THR A 545 -9.82 -14.60 -20.36
CA THR A 545 -8.50 -15.03 -20.84
C THR A 545 -7.55 -15.19 -19.66
N VAL A 546 -6.97 -16.38 -19.49
CA VAL A 546 -5.94 -16.68 -18.49
C VAL A 546 -4.57 -16.67 -19.16
N THR A 547 -3.72 -15.73 -18.79
CA THR A 547 -2.33 -15.62 -19.29
C THR A 547 -1.35 -16.15 -18.24
N ILE A 548 -0.50 -17.10 -18.63
CA ILE A 548 0.51 -17.71 -17.75
C ILE A 548 1.90 -17.45 -18.36
N SER A 549 2.82 -16.91 -17.57
CA SER A 549 4.19 -16.58 -17.98
C SER A 549 5.21 -17.28 -17.09
N GLY A 550 6.20 -17.99 -17.65
CA GLY A 550 7.27 -18.61 -16.85
C GLY A 550 8.13 -19.65 -17.57
N ASN A 551 9.36 -19.83 -17.09
CA ASN A 551 10.37 -20.69 -17.70
C ASN A 551 10.49 -22.02 -16.90
N GLN A 552 9.82 -23.10 -17.33
CA GLN A 552 9.77 -24.35 -16.55
C GLN A 552 10.73 -25.45 -17.05
N HIS A 553 11.47 -26.04 -16.11
CA HIS A 553 12.56 -26.98 -16.37
C HIS A 553 12.22 -28.41 -15.85
N CYS A 554 11.62 -29.26 -16.69
CA CYS A 554 11.31 -30.63 -16.31
C CYS A 554 12.53 -31.57 -16.44
N THR A 555 12.80 -32.41 -15.43
CA THR A 555 13.85 -33.45 -15.51
C THR A 555 13.37 -34.68 -16.27
N ALA A 556 14.06 -35.02 -17.37
CA ALA A 556 13.64 -36.12 -18.25
C ALA A 556 13.84 -37.51 -17.63
N ILE A 557 12.88 -38.40 -17.89
CA ILE A 557 13.05 -39.86 -17.70
C ILE A 557 14.08 -40.35 -18.75
N PRO A 558 15.03 -41.25 -18.40
CA PRO A 558 16.03 -41.74 -19.35
C PRO A 558 15.42 -42.49 -20.54
N GLY A 559 15.21 -41.81 -21.66
CA GLY A 559 14.75 -42.41 -22.91
C GLY A 559 13.85 -41.53 -23.79
N GLU A 560 13.30 -40.43 -23.28
CA GLU A 560 12.30 -39.63 -24.00
C GLU A 560 12.76 -38.19 -24.27
N SER A 561 12.29 -37.63 -25.40
CA SER A 561 12.52 -36.26 -25.82
C SER A 561 11.47 -35.32 -25.22
N VAL A 562 11.92 -34.45 -24.31
CA VAL A 562 11.25 -33.27 -23.73
C VAL A 562 9.74 -33.14 -23.99
N GLN A 563 8.93 -33.43 -22.98
CA GLN A 563 7.53 -33.01 -22.91
C GLN A 563 7.37 -31.87 -21.89
N ARG A 564 6.61 -30.83 -22.25
CA ARG A 564 6.04 -29.87 -21.28
C ARG A 564 4.65 -30.40 -20.88
N CYS A 565 4.42 -30.64 -19.59
CA CYS A 565 3.14 -31.16 -19.10
C CYS A 565 2.37 -30.05 -18.38
N PHE A 566 1.19 -29.71 -18.90
CA PHE A 566 0.17 -28.97 -18.15
C PHE A 566 -0.87 -29.97 -17.65
N ASP A 567 -1.24 -29.90 -16.38
CA ASP A 567 -2.28 -30.77 -15.80
C ASP A 567 -3.54 -29.93 -15.53
N ILE A 568 -4.38 -29.79 -16.57
CA ILE A 568 -5.68 -29.12 -16.47
C ILE A 568 -6.74 -30.23 -16.35
N ALA A 569 -7.26 -30.41 -15.14
CA ALA A 569 -8.25 -31.44 -14.83
C ALA A 569 -9.66 -30.83 -14.67
N PRO A 570 -10.45 -30.66 -15.76
CA PRO A 570 -11.83 -30.23 -15.66
C PRO A 570 -12.68 -31.35 -15.03
N THR A 571 -12.97 -31.24 -13.74
CA THR A 571 -13.83 -32.19 -13.03
C THR A 571 -15.30 -32.03 -13.42
N ASN A 572 -15.67 -32.63 -14.56
CA ASN A 572 -17.00 -33.15 -14.89
C ASN A 572 -18.22 -32.42 -14.27
N THR A 573 -18.90 -31.57 -15.05
CA THR A 573 -20.27 -31.87 -15.50
C THR A 573 -20.80 -30.93 -16.59
N THR A 574 -21.53 -31.50 -17.56
CA THR A 574 -22.41 -30.79 -18.53
C THR A 574 -21.81 -29.91 -19.64
N GLY A 575 -20.86 -30.46 -20.41
CA GLY A 575 -20.87 -30.30 -21.88
C GLY A 575 -20.75 -28.89 -22.46
N ARG A 576 -20.01 -28.01 -21.78
CA ARG A 576 -19.41 -26.81 -22.38
C ARG A 576 -17.92 -26.82 -22.07
N ASP A 577 -17.13 -26.53 -23.10
CA ASP A 577 -15.68 -26.60 -23.05
C ASP A 577 -15.10 -25.39 -22.32
N ALA A 578 -14.10 -25.64 -21.47
CA ALA A 578 -13.28 -24.57 -20.90
C ALA A 578 -12.14 -24.26 -21.88
N PHE A 579 -12.05 -23.01 -22.34
CA PHE A 579 -11.00 -22.57 -23.24
C PHE A 579 -9.77 -22.15 -22.44
N VAL A 580 -8.62 -22.73 -22.76
CA VAL A 580 -7.31 -22.27 -22.26
C VAL A 580 -6.45 -21.93 -23.48
N SER A 581 -6.04 -20.67 -23.56
CA SER A 581 -5.20 -20.15 -24.65
C SER A 581 -3.75 -20.11 -24.20
N PHE A 582 -2.82 -20.53 -25.06
CA PHE A 582 -1.39 -20.44 -24.82
C PHE A 582 -0.79 -19.44 -25.81
N PHE A 583 -0.08 -18.44 -25.31
CA PHE A 583 0.73 -17.53 -26.10
C PHE A 583 2.21 -17.83 -25.83
N TYR A 584 3.04 -17.75 -26.87
CA TYR A 584 4.49 -17.97 -26.78
C TYR A 584 5.21 -16.72 -27.30
N SER A 585 6.35 -16.38 -26.70
CA SER A 585 7.22 -15.35 -27.25
C SER A 585 8.03 -15.90 -28.43
N ALA A 586 8.35 -15.05 -29.42
CA ALA A 586 9.11 -15.49 -30.61
C ALA A 586 10.51 -16.07 -30.26
N GLY A 587 11.11 -15.64 -29.14
CA GLY A 587 12.39 -16.14 -28.64
C GLY A 587 12.38 -17.61 -28.19
N GLU A 588 11.23 -18.12 -27.70
CA GLU A 588 11.08 -19.50 -27.21
C GLU A 588 11.03 -20.56 -28.32
N LEU A 589 10.89 -20.15 -29.57
CA LEU A 589 10.71 -21.03 -30.73
C LEU A 589 11.98 -21.25 -31.56
N SER A 590 13.13 -20.69 -31.15
CA SER A 590 14.41 -20.76 -31.87
C SER A 590 15.01 -22.19 -31.90
N GLY A 591 14.48 -23.04 -32.78
CA GLY A 591 15.01 -24.37 -33.09
C GLY A 591 14.00 -25.51 -33.11
N ASN A 592 12.74 -25.27 -32.73
CA ASN A 592 11.70 -26.31 -32.68
C ASN A 592 10.61 -26.07 -33.74
N THR A 593 10.56 -26.91 -34.78
CA THR A 593 9.45 -26.92 -35.74
C THR A 593 8.17 -27.41 -35.07
N CYS A 594 7.04 -26.72 -35.27
CA CYS A 594 5.73 -27.01 -34.69
C CYS A 594 5.06 -28.29 -35.24
N SER A 595 5.70 -29.44 -35.07
CA SER A 595 5.19 -30.76 -35.49
C SER A 595 5.10 -31.77 -34.34
N GLY A 596 5.08 -31.31 -33.09
CA GLY A 596 5.12 -32.16 -31.90
C GLY A 596 4.49 -31.59 -30.62
N LEU A 597 3.80 -30.44 -30.69
CA LEU A 597 3.03 -29.91 -29.56
C LEU A 597 1.67 -30.61 -29.50
N ASN A 598 1.59 -31.64 -28.66
CA ASN A 598 0.39 -32.42 -28.42
C ASN A 598 -0.22 -32.06 -27.07
N ALA A 599 -1.38 -31.41 -27.07
CA ALA A 599 -2.19 -31.29 -25.86
C ALA A 599 -2.85 -32.66 -25.56
N HIS A 600 -2.74 -33.10 -24.30
CA HIS A 600 -3.28 -34.36 -23.83
C HIS A 600 -4.32 -34.11 -22.74
N HIS A 601 -5.47 -34.79 -22.83
CA HIS A 601 -6.55 -34.76 -21.84
C HIS A 601 -6.56 -36.08 -21.07
N TRP A 602 -6.50 -36.00 -19.74
CA TRP A 602 -6.60 -37.18 -18.88
C TRP A 602 -8.07 -37.52 -18.58
N ASN A 603 -8.57 -38.62 -19.16
CA ASN A 603 -9.97 -39.03 -19.00
C ASN A 603 -10.25 -39.81 -17.69
N GLY A 604 -9.28 -39.88 -16.77
CA GLY A 604 -9.32 -40.71 -15.57
C GLY A 604 -8.77 -42.14 -15.73
N THR A 605 -8.47 -42.58 -16.96
CA THR A 605 -7.90 -43.92 -17.24
C THR A 605 -6.83 -43.95 -18.35
N SER A 606 -6.85 -43.01 -19.30
CA SER A 606 -5.83 -42.81 -20.33
C SER A 606 -5.60 -41.33 -20.64
N TRP A 607 -4.42 -41.04 -21.20
CA TRP A 607 -4.13 -39.79 -21.88
C TRP A 607 -4.65 -39.87 -23.31
N ASP A 608 -5.71 -39.13 -23.61
CA ASP A 608 -6.23 -38.99 -24.97
C ASP A 608 -5.66 -37.71 -25.59
N GLN A 609 -5.44 -37.66 -26.90
CA GLN A 609 -5.11 -36.39 -27.55
C GLN A 609 -6.37 -35.52 -27.63
N LEU A 610 -6.24 -34.26 -27.23
CA LEU A 610 -7.26 -33.27 -27.53
C LEU A 610 -7.26 -33.05 -29.05
N SER A 611 -8.40 -33.24 -29.70
CA SER A 611 -8.54 -32.85 -31.11
C SER A 611 -8.39 -31.34 -31.18
N LEU A 612 -7.39 -30.86 -31.92
CA LEU A 612 -7.37 -29.47 -32.34
C LEU A 612 -8.68 -29.19 -33.09
N ASP A 613 -9.32 -28.07 -32.76
CA ASP A 613 -10.48 -27.57 -33.48
C ASP A 613 -10.05 -27.21 -34.91
N PRO A 614 -10.67 -27.77 -35.97
CA PRO A 614 -10.35 -27.39 -37.35
C PRO A 614 -10.64 -25.91 -37.67
N SER A 615 -11.25 -25.15 -36.76
CA SER A 615 -11.46 -23.71 -36.89
C SER A 615 -10.20 -22.84 -36.77
N TYR A 616 -9.06 -23.40 -36.29
CA TYR A 616 -7.83 -22.64 -36.07
C TYR A 616 -6.59 -23.34 -36.64
N GLY A 617 -5.69 -22.56 -37.23
CA GLY A 617 -4.39 -22.99 -37.74
C GLY A 617 -3.26 -22.04 -37.32
N SER A 618 -2.01 -22.41 -37.60
CA SER A 618 -0.84 -21.57 -37.36
C SER A 618 0.07 -21.52 -38.59
N GLY A 619 0.70 -20.37 -38.81
CA GLY A 619 1.39 -20.07 -40.07
C GLY A 619 0.43 -19.71 -41.21
N ASP A 620 0.89 -19.86 -42.44
CA ASP A 620 0.14 -19.48 -43.65
C ASP A 620 -1.16 -20.29 -43.81
N ILE A 621 -2.24 -19.63 -44.27
CA ILE A 621 -3.53 -20.28 -44.53
C ILE A 621 -3.41 -21.17 -45.78
N GLY A 622 -3.30 -22.48 -45.56
CA GLY A 622 -3.25 -23.52 -46.60
C GLY A 622 -4.49 -24.42 -46.64
N ASP A 623 -5.66 -23.87 -46.31
CA ASP A 623 -6.91 -24.62 -46.11
C ASP A 623 -7.65 -24.95 -47.42
N ALA A 624 -8.46 -26.02 -47.41
CA ALA A 624 -9.21 -26.52 -48.55
C ALA A 624 -10.71 -26.57 -48.23
N VAL A 625 -11.46 -25.59 -48.77
CA VAL A 625 -12.88 -25.36 -48.41
C VAL A 625 -13.88 -25.74 -49.49
N ASP A 626 -15.02 -26.29 -49.06
CA ASP A 626 -16.21 -26.45 -49.89
C ASP A 626 -16.99 -25.12 -49.93
N LEU A 627 -17.03 -24.46 -51.09
CA LEU A 627 -17.73 -23.18 -51.32
C LEU A 627 -18.93 -23.35 -52.28
N PRO A 628 -20.15 -23.62 -51.76
CA PRO A 628 -21.38 -23.60 -52.56
C PRO A 628 -21.67 -22.22 -53.17
N THR A 629 -22.46 -22.18 -54.26
CA THR A 629 -22.83 -20.92 -54.93
C THR A 629 -23.49 -19.92 -53.99
N GLY A 630 -22.83 -18.78 -53.79
CA GLY A 630 -23.31 -17.69 -52.92
C GLY A 630 -22.97 -17.87 -51.42
N ALA A 631 -22.20 -18.88 -51.06
CA ALA A 631 -21.58 -19.00 -49.74
C ALA A 631 -20.27 -18.18 -49.67
N SER A 632 -19.80 -17.94 -48.45
CA SER A 632 -18.51 -17.30 -48.14
C SER A 632 -17.88 -17.98 -46.93
N VAL A 633 -16.56 -18.09 -46.93
CA VAL A 633 -15.74 -18.44 -45.76
C VAL A 633 -14.92 -17.21 -45.39
N THR A 634 -14.79 -16.93 -44.09
CA THR A 634 -14.02 -15.81 -43.56
C THR A 634 -12.97 -16.35 -42.59
N TYR A 635 -11.71 -15.98 -42.81
CA TYR A 635 -10.62 -16.23 -41.87
C TYR A 635 -10.29 -14.95 -41.11
N VAL A 636 -9.92 -15.09 -39.84
CA VAL A 636 -9.38 -14.01 -39.00
C VAL A 636 -7.98 -14.43 -38.58
N ALA A 637 -6.98 -13.62 -38.90
CA ALA A 637 -5.59 -13.86 -38.56
C ALA A 637 -5.08 -12.72 -37.67
N ASN A 638 -4.66 -13.05 -36.45
CA ASN A 638 -4.03 -12.11 -35.53
C ASN A 638 -2.52 -12.35 -35.57
N ALA A 639 -1.75 -11.31 -35.80
CA ALA A 639 -0.28 -11.37 -35.83
C ALA A 639 0.30 -10.14 -35.15
N THR A 640 1.38 -10.33 -34.39
CA THR A 640 2.19 -9.23 -33.86
C THR A 640 3.17 -8.79 -34.95
N VAL A 641 3.29 -7.49 -35.19
CA VAL A 641 4.33 -6.94 -36.07
C VAL A 641 5.69 -7.12 -35.38
N ASP A 642 6.67 -7.66 -36.10
CA ASP A 642 8.02 -7.85 -35.57
C ASP A 642 8.67 -6.49 -35.24
N PRO A 643 9.32 -6.28 -34.07
CA PRO A 643 9.97 -5.02 -33.71
C PRO A 643 11.05 -4.55 -34.70
N SER A 644 11.58 -5.45 -35.53
CA SER A 644 12.54 -5.16 -36.61
C SER A 644 11.88 -4.90 -37.98
N ALA A 645 10.55 -4.97 -38.07
CA ALA A 645 9.81 -4.77 -39.32
C ALA A 645 9.94 -3.32 -39.82
N THR A 646 10.21 -3.16 -41.12
CA THR A 646 10.39 -1.86 -41.77
C THR A 646 9.75 -1.83 -43.14
N GLY A 647 9.30 -0.64 -43.57
CA GLY A 647 8.63 -0.44 -44.86
C GLY A 647 7.14 -0.79 -44.82
N ASP A 648 6.61 -1.27 -45.96
CA ASP A 648 5.20 -1.64 -46.09
C ASP A 648 5.00 -3.13 -45.70
N LEU A 649 4.11 -3.36 -44.73
CA LEU A 649 3.61 -4.68 -44.36
C LEU A 649 2.53 -5.10 -45.36
N VAL A 650 2.89 -5.95 -46.32
CA VAL A 650 1.96 -6.43 -47.37
C VAL A 650 1.52 -7.87 -47.09
N ASN A 651 0.23 -8.05 -46.79
CA ASN A 651 -0.41 -9.37 -46.73
C ASN A 651 -1.15 -9.65 -48.04
N THR A 652 -1.19 -10.89 -48.52
CA THR A 652 -1.90 -11.27 -49.75
C THR A 652 -2.65 -12.58 -49.58
N ALA A 653 -3.98 -12.51 -49.67
CA ALA A 653 -4.84 -13.67 -49.76
C ALA A 653 -4.98 -14.12 -51.23
N THR A 654 -5.05 -15.44 -51.43
CA THR A 654 -5.35 -16.05 -52.73
C THR A 654 -6.31 -17.22 -52.56
N VAL A 655 -7.17 -17.45 -53.54
CA VAL A 655 -7.98 -18.66 -53.68
C VAL A 655 -7.63 -19.35 -55.00
N ALA A 656 -7.77 -20.67 -55.06
CA ALA A 656 -7.52 -21.46 -56.27
C ALA A 656 -8.69 -22.40 -56.54
N GLU A 657 -9.05 -22.61 -57.81
CA GLU A 657 -10.17 -23.45 -58.18
C GLU A 657 -9.88 -24.95 -57.98
N PRO A 658 -10.85 -25.75 -57.48
CA PRO A 658 -10.67 -27.18 -57.34
C PRO A 658 -10.69 -27.87 -58.72
N SER A 659 -9.96 -28.97 -58.84
CA SER A 659 -9.78 -29.70 -60.10
C SER A 659 -11.12 -30.10 -60.75
N GLY A 660 -11.35 -29.62 -61.98
CA GLY A 660 -12.56 -29.88 -62.76
C GLY A 660 -13.61 -28.76 -62.73
N VAL A 661 -13.40 -27.71 -61.92
CA VAL A 661 -14.13 -26.44 -61.99
C VAL A 661 -13.35 -25.46 -62.88
N ILE A 662 -14.02 -24.44 -63.42
CA ILE A 662 -13.40 -23.32 -64.14
C ILE A 662 -13.98 -22.04 -63.56
N ASP A 663 -13.13 -21.18 -62.99
CA ASP A 663 -13.54 -19.80 -62.69
C ASP A 663 -13.49 -18.95 -63.98
N PRO A 664 -14.59 -18.28 -64.38
CA PRO A 664 -14.62 -17.44 -65.57
C PRO A 664 -13.89 -16.09 -65.42
N ASN A 665 -13.46 -15.71 -64.21
CA ASN A 665 -12.82 -14.43 -63.89
C ASN A 665 -11.69 -14.55 -62.84
N ALA A 666 -10.68 -15.38 -63.12
CA ALA A 666 -9.49 -15.57 -62.26
C ALA A 666 -8.69 -14.30 -61.89
N ALA A 667 -9.08 -13.11 -62.37
CA ALA A 667 -8.54 -11.82 -61.96
C ALA A 667 -9.07 -11.34 -60.59
N ASN A 668 -10.11 -11.97 -60.01
CA ASN A 668 -10.62 -11.65 -58.67
C ASN A 668 -10.19 -12.65 -57.58
N ASP A 669 -9.25 -13.55 -57.87
CA ASP A 669 -8.89 -14.67 -56.98
C ASP A 669 -7.70 -14.34 -56.06
N SER A 670 -7.32 -13.07 -56.00
CA SER A 670 -6.31 -12.54 -55.08
C SER A 670 -6.66 -11.13 -54.63
N ALA A 671 -6.37 -10.84 -53.37
CA ALA A 671 -6.45 -9.51 -52.78
C ALA A 671 -5.25 -9.29 -51.85
N SER A 672 -4.67 -8.10 -51.88
CA SER A 672 -3.59 -7.68 -51.00
C SER A 672 -4.04 -6.52 -50.13
N ASP A 673 -3.58 -6.51 -48.88
CA ASP A 673 -3.67 -5.38 -47.96
C ASP A 673 -2.25 -4.90 -47.64
N SER A 674 -2.09 -3.61 -47.35
CA SER A 674 -0.76 -2.97 -47.30
C SER A 674 -0.73 -1.80 -46.33
N ASP A 675 -0.08 -1.99 -45.18
CA ASP A 675 0.12 -0.96 -44.16
C ASP A 675 1.55 -0.42 -44.20
N THR A 676 1.72 0.90 -44.31
CA THR A 676 3.05 1.53 -44.16
C THR A 676 3.40 1.64 -42.68
N LEU A 677 4.46 0.95 -42.24
CA LEU A 677 4.90 0.99 -40.86
C LEU A 677 5.64 2.30 -40.54
N THR A 678 5.39 2.83 -39.34
CA THR A 678 6.11 3.97 -38.75
C THR A 678 6.79 3.51 -37.45
N PRO A 679 8.07 3.08 -37.50
CA PRO A 679 8.76 2.60 -36.31
C PRO A 679 8.90 3.70 -35.24
N GLU A 680 8.45 3.39 -34.03
CA GLU A 680 8.58 4.23 -32.84
C GLU A 680 9.44 3.51 -31.78
N ALA A 681 10.37 4.23 -31.16
CA ALA A 681 11.24 3.73 -30.10
C ALA A 681 11.31 4.77 -28.96
N ASP A 682 11.36 4.32 -27.72
CA ASP A 682 11.57 5.14 -26.52
C ASP A 682 13.01 4.97 -26.06
N LEU A 683 13.90 5.86 -26.51
CA LEU A 683 15.29 5.85 -26.08
C LEU A 683 15.42 6.62 -24.78
N ALA A 684 16.25 6.13 -23.86
CA ALA A 684 16.58 6.85 -22.64
C ALA A 684 18.08 6.75 -22.36
N ILE A 685 18.65 7.79 -21.77
CA ILE A 685 20.06 7.80 -21.37
C ILE A 685 20.21 8.23 -19.91
N SER A 686 21.15 7.60 -19.20
CA SER A 686 21.59 7.99 -17.86
C SER A 686 23.11 8.20 -17.85
N LYS A 687 23.58 9.03 -16.91
CA LYS A 687 24.99 9.39 -16.74
C LYS A 687 25.27 9.69 -15.27
N ASP A 688 26.33 9.10 -14.74
CA ASP A 688 26.82 9.28 -13.38
C ASP A 688 28.32 8.87 -13.32
N ASP A 689 29.13 9.48 -12.45
CA ASP A 689 30.47 8.98 -12.10
C ASP A 689 30.61 8.55 -10.63
N GLY A 690 29.56 8.73 -9.84
CA GLY A 690 29.50 8.39 -8.42
C GLY A 690 30.17 9.38 -7.48
N VAL A 691 30.57 10.57 -7.94
CA VAL A 691 31.10 11.65 -7.09
C VAL A 691 30.23 12.93 -7.16
N LEU A 692 30.58 13.91 -6.32
CA LEU A 692 29.95 15.24 -6.29
C LEU A 692 31.01 16.37 -6.20
N ILE A 693 32.26 15.98 -5.98
CA ILE A 693 33.42 16.86 -5.78
C ILE A 693 34.62 16.15 -6.42
N ALA A 694 35.28 16.83 -7.36
CA ALA A 694 36.50 16.34 -8.00
C ALA A 694 37.67 17.30 -7.71
N GLU A 695 38.88 16.76 -7.47
CA GLU A 695 40.09 17.58 -7.29
C GLU A 695 40.86 17.74 -8.63
N PRO A 696 41.48 18.89 -8.92
CA PRO A 696 42.30 19.08 -10.11
C PRO A 696 43.44 18.04 -10.22
N GLY A 697 43.42 17.22 -11.28
CA GLY A 697 44.34 16.11 -11.50
C GLY A 697 43.80 14.73 -11.12
N ASP A 698 42.59 14.62 -10.56
CA ASP A 698 41.94 13.34 -10.28
C ASP A 698 41.55 12.58 -11.55
N THR A 699 41.32 11.27 -11.41
CA THR A 699 40.75 10.42 -12.46
C THR A 699 39.27 10.21 -12.19
N VAL A 700 38.42 10.70 -13.11
CA VAL A 700 36.96 10.57 -13.08
C VAL A 700 36.52 9.45 -14.02
N THR A 701 35.50 8.67 -13.65
CA THR A 701 35.02 7.53 -14.45
C THR A 701 33.51 7.57 -14.59
N TYR A 702 33.01 8.12 -15.70
CA TYR A 702 31.59 8.13 -16.01
C TYR A 702 31.10 6.76 -16.46
N THR A 703 29.94 6.36 -15.95
CA THR A 703 29.08 5.30 -16.50
C THR A 703 27.93 5.98 -17.24
N ILE A 704 27.83 5.77 -18.55
CA ILE A 704 26.79 6.32 -19.42
C ILE A 704 26.00 5.15 -20.00
N THR A 705 24.71 5.04 -19.70
CA THR A 705 23.90 3.89 -20.16
C THR A 705 22.75 4.38 -21.03
N ALA A 706 22.63 3.84 -22.24
CA ALA A 706 21.51 4.08 -23.15
C ALA A 706 20.67 2.80 -23.31
N VAL A 707 19.35 2.94 -23.29
CA VAL A 707 18.36 1.84 -23.38
C VAL A 707 17.29 2.20 -24.41
N ASN A 708 16.64 1.19 -24.98
CA ASN A 708 15.43 1.33 -25.78
C ASN A 708 14.27 0.59 -25.11
N ASN A 709 13.25 1.30 -24.64
CA ASN A 709 12.07 0.70 -23.99
C ASN A 709 10.99 0.24 -25.00
N GLY A 710 11.22 0.44 -26.31
CA GLY A 710 10.33 -0.01 -27.39
C GLY A 710 9.35 1.06 -27.90
N PRO A 711 8.35 0.69 -28.72
CA PRO A 711 8.02 -0.67 -29.16
C PRO A 711 8.91 -1.25 -30.27
N SER A 712 9.66 -0.44 -31.02
CA SER A 712 10.44 -0.87 -32.20
C SER A 712 11.96 -0.88 -31.95
N ASP A 713 12.70 -1.63 -32.77
CA ASP A 713 14.17 -1.63 -32.72
C ASP A 713 14.78 -0.31 -33.21
N ALA A 714 15.76 0.21 -32.48
CA ALA A 714 16.52 1.41 -32.81
C ALA A 714 17.96 1.05 -33.24
N LEU A 715 18.10 0.52 -34.45
CA LEU A 715 19.40 0.14 -35.01
C LEU A 715 20.19 1.38 -35.46
N SER A 716 21.45 1.47 -35.06
CA SER A 716 22.33 2.64 -35.25
C SER A 716 21.80 3.95 -34.62
N ALA A 717 21.17 3.87 -33.44
CA ALA A 717 20.89 5.00 -32.57
C ALA A 717 22.17 5.77 -32.22
N LYS A 718 22.11 7.10 -32.24
CA LYS A 718 23.28 7.97 -32.04
C LYS A 718 23.49 8.23 -30.56
N VAL A 719 24.62 7.83 -29.98
CA VAL A 719 24.99 8.16 -28.58
C VAL A 719 26.20 9.09 -28.58
N GLU A 720 26.10 10.24 -27.90
CA GLU A 720 27.16 11.26 -27.85
C GLU A 720 27.41 11.79 -26.44
N ASP A 721 28.67 12.07 -26.10
CA ASP A 721 29.11 12.81 -24.91
C ASP A 721 30.31 13.67 -25.33
N ILE A 722 30.14 14.99 -25.23
CA ILE A 722 31.19 15.97 -25.52
C ILE A 722 31.81 16.36 -24.18
N PHE A 723 32.85 15.62 -23.79
CA PHE A 723 33.60 15.92 -22.57
C PHE A 723 34.03 17.40 -22.55
N PRO A 724 33.69 18.15 -21.49
CA PRO A 724 34.00 19.57 -21.38
C PRO A 724 35.50 19.78 -21.15
N ILE A 725 36.00 21.01 -21.33
CA ILE A 725 37.46 21.28 -21.40
C ILE A 725 38.19 21.05 -20.08
N GLU A 726 37.46 21.00 -18.97
CA GLU A 726 37.90 20.64 -17.63
C GLU A 726 38.30 19.16 -17.52
N LEU A 727 37.93 18.33 -18.50
CA LEU A 727 38.30 16.92 -18.60
C LEU A 727 39.28 16.71 -19.78
N ILE A 728 40.45 16.16 -19.47
CA ILE A 728 41.51 15.84 -20.42
C ILE A 728 41.81 14.34 -20.45
N ASN A 729 42.47 13.87 -21.51
CA ASN A 729 42.86 12.47 -21.71
C ASN A 729 41.70 11.45 -21.67
N CYS A 730 40.47 11.87 -21.97
CA CYS A 730 39.30 10.99 -21.95
C CYS A 730 39.44 9.80 -22.92
N GLU A 731 39.16 8.61 -22.41
CA GLU A 731 39.15 7.33 -23.13
C GLU A 731 37.93 6.53 -22.70
N TRP A 732 37.12 6.04 -23.65
CA TRP A 732 35.87 5.33 -23.37
C TRP A 732 35.81 3.94 -23.99
N SER A 733 35.01 3.06 -23.38
CA SER A 733 34.75 1.71 -23.86
C SER A 733 33.31 1.30 -23.61
N CYS A 734 32.74 0.50 -24.51
CA CYS A 734 31.34 0.07 -24.43
C CYS A 734 31.18 -1.42 -24.08
N THR A 735 30.10 -1.72 -23.37
CA THR A 735 29.51 -3.05 -23.17
C THR A 735 28.04 -3.03 -23.57
N ALA A 736 27.50 -4.16 -24.02
CA ALA A 736 26.12 -4.24 -24.54
C ALA A 736 25.39 -5.46 -23.96
N SER A 737 24.06 -5.36 -23.84
CA SER A 737 23.19 -6.49 -23.55
C SER A 737 23.17 -7.50 -24.70
N ALA A 738 22.60 -8.69 -24.46
CA ALA A 738 22.41 -9.66 -25.54
C ALA A 738 21.55 -9.07 -26.68
N GLY A 739 22.04 -9.15 -27.92
CA GLY A 739 21.37 -8.59 -29.10
C GLY A 739 21.74 -7.14 -29.43
N ALA A 740 22.15 -6.33 -28.44
CA ALA A 740 22.61 -4.96 -28.68
C ALA A 740 24.05 -4.91 -29.24
N GLY A 741 24.39 -3.79 -29.87
CA GLY A 741 25.70 -3.53 -30.47
C GLY A 741 26.19 -2.11 -30.19
N CYS A 742 27.50 -1.94 -30.01
CA CYS A 742 28.16 -0.66 -29.90
C CYS A 742 29.64 -0.81 -30.27
N THR A 743 30.36 0.30 -30.45
CA THR A 743 31.79 0.26 -30.75
C THR A 743 32.58 -0.22 -29.52
N PRO A 744 33.23 -1.39 -29.56
CA PRO A 744 34.03 -1.88 -28.44
C PRO A 744 35.29 -1.03 -28.30
N GLY A 745 35.59 -0.62 -27.06
CA GLY A 745 36.71 0.26 -26.77
C GLY A 745 38.06 -0.46 -26.55
N PRO A 746 39.09 0.31 -26.17
CA PRO A 746 39.03 1.73 -25.86
C PRO A 746 39.10 2.66 -27.09
N VAL A 747 38.44 3.81 -27.00
CA VAL A 747 38.45 4.90 -28.00
C VAL A 747 38.78 6.21 -27.29
N VAL A 748 39.71 7.00 -27.86
CA VAL A 748 40.19 8.26 -27.27
C VAL A 748 39.40 9.45 -27.78
N GLY A 749 39.03 10.36 -26.87
CA GLY A 749 38.28 11.58 -27.14
C GLY A 749 36.79 11.45 -26.79
N ASN A 750 35.97 12.34 -27.37
CA ASN A 750 34.52 12.39 -27.15
C ASN A 750 33.83 11.07 -27.54
N LEU A 751 32.74 10.75 -26.83
CA LEU A 751 31.84 9.68 -27.24
C LEU A 751 31.00 10.18 -28.42
N SER A 752 30.97 9.40 -29.50
CA SER A 752 30.12 9.66 -30.66
C SER A 752 29.93 8.34 -31.42
N ASP A 753 29.18 7.44 -30.81
CA ASP A 753 28.94 6.08 -31.32
C ASP A 753 27.62 5.98 -32.10
N PHE A 754 27.42 4.85 -32.79
CA PHE A 754 26.16 4.45 -33.39
C PHE A 754 25.82 3.05 -32.85
N ALA A 755 24.97 3.01 -31.83
CA ALA A 755 24.59 1.79 -31.11
C ALA A 755 23.38 1.11 -31.76
N ASP A 756 23.40 -0.21 -31.83
CA ASP A 756 22.23 -1.00 -32.17
C ASP A 756 21.48 -1.33 -30.87
N LEU A 757 20.29 -0.74 -30.70
CA LEU A 757 19.43 -0.91 -29.53
C LEU A 757 18.10 -1.58 -29.92
N PRO A 758 18.03 -2.91 -29.96
CA PRO A 758 16.76 -3.63 -30.03
C PRO A 758 15.83 -3.28 -28.85
N VAL A 759 14.54 -3.61 -28.98
CA VAL A 759 13.57 -3.41 -27.88
C VAL A 759 14.04 -4.10 -26.58
N SER A 760 13.93 -3.37 -25.47
CA SER A 760 14.40 -3.72 -24.12
C SER A 760 15.92 -3.98 -23.99
N ALA A 761 16.72 -3.63 -24.99
CA ALA A 761 18.17 -3.78 -24.97
C ALA A 761 18.89 -2.50 -24.50
N TRP A 762 20.13 -2.64 -24.01
CA TRP A 762 20.94 -1.53 -23.52
C TRP A 762 22.40 -1.61 -23.93
N VAL A 763 23.05 -0.44 -23.99
CA VAL A 763 24.50 -0.28 -24.09
C VAL A 763 25.01 0.62 -22.97
N SER A 764 26.16 0.29 -22.39
CA SER A 764 26.77 1.04 -21.30
C SER A 764 28.23 1.35 -21.61
N TYR A 765 28.56 2.64 -21.61
CA TYR A 765 29.89 3.19 -21.85
C TYR A 765 30.56 3.55 -20.53
N THR A 766 31.75 3.02 -20.30
CA THR A 766 32.66 3.48 -19.24
C THR A 766 33.66 4.45 -19.85
N ALA A 767 33.62 5.72 -19.44
CA ALA A 767 34.50 6.77 -19.91
C ALA A 767 35.40 7.28 -18.78
N VAL A 768 36.72 7.09 -18.93
CA VAL A 768 37.74 7.48 -17.95
C VAL A 768 38.41 8.76 -18.43
N CYS A 769 38.37 9.81 -17.62
CA CYS A 769 38.97 11.12 -17.89
C CYS A 769 39.90 11.54 -16.74
N THR A 770 40.80 12.48 -16.99
CA THR A 770 41.56 13.18 -15.94
C THR A 770 41.03 14.61 -15.82
N VAL A 771 40.76 15.09 -14.61
CA VAL A 771 40.43 16.51 -14.38
C VAL A 771 41.67 17.35 -14.70
N ASP A 772 41.54 18.40 -15.51
CA ASP A 772 42.67 19.26 -15.85
C ASP A 772 43.28 19.90 -14.58
N PRO A 773 44.58 19.66 -14.28
CA PRO A 773 45.26 20.30 -13.14
C PRO A 773 45.27 21.84 -13.18
N ILE A 774 44.90 22.48 -14.29
CA ILE A 774 44.71 23.93 -14.40
C ILE A 774 43.24 24.36 -14.58
N ALA A 775 42.27 23.49 -14.29
CA ALA A 775 40.86 23.88 -14.24
C ALA A 775 40.63 25.01 -13.21
N VAL A 776 40.00 26.10 -13.66
CA VAL A 776 39.73 27.32 -12.85
C VAL A 776 38.24 27.62 -12.71
N TYR A 777 37.38 26.67 -13.09
CA TYR A 777 35.93 26.76 -12.99
C TYR A 777 35.45 26.17 -11.66
N ASP A 778 34.28 26.60 -11.20
CA ASP A 778 33.69 26.15 -9.94
C ASP A 778 32.98 24.79 -10.04
N ARG A 779 32.65 24.35 -11.26
CA ARG A 779 31.94 23.10 -11.54
C ARG A 779 32.44 22.44 -12.82
N ILE A 780 32.39 21.11 -12.87
CA ILE A 780 32.48 20.32 -14.10
C ILE A 780 31.04 19.94 -14.45
N SER A 781 30.58 20.19 -15.68
CA SER A 781 29.25 19.79 -16.12
C SER A 781 29.38 19.01 -17.41
N ASN A 782 29.01 17.74 -17.38
CA ASN A 782 29.14 16.86 -18.54
C ASN A 782 27.79 16.27 -18.93
N THR A 783 27.48 16.26 -20.23
CA THR A 783 26.17 15.86 -20.76
C THR A 783 26.32 14.81 -21.85
N ALA A 784 25.65 13.68 -21.66
CA ALA A 784 25.47 12.65 -22.68
C ALA A 784 24.06 12.73 -23.27
N THR A 785 23.93 12.40 -24.54
CA THR A 785 22.65 12.37 -25.28
C THR A 785 22.51 11.11 -26.10
N VAL A 786 21.28 10.63 -26.30
CA VAL A 786 20.94 9.60 -27.29
C VAL A 786 19.89 10.14 -28.26
N ALA A 787 19.93 9.71 -29.52
CA ALA A 787 18.96 10.11 -30.54
C ALA A 787 18.61 8.96 -31.48
N ALA A 788 17.33 8.88 -31.86
CA ALA A 788 16.80 7.84 -32.74
C ALA A 788 17.46 7.86 -34.14
N PRO A 789 17.64 6.68 -34.76
CA PRO A 789 18.16 6.58 -36.12
C PRO A 789 17.17 7.10 -37.17
N ALA A 790 17.67 7.40 -38.37
CA ALA A 790 16.84 7.92 -39.45
C ALA A 790 15.78 6.90 -39.89
N GLY A 791 14.50 7.27 -39.74
CA GLY A 791 13.34 6.42 -40.06
C GLY A 791 12.67 5.79 -38.84
N VAL A 792 13.22 5.98 -37.65
CA VAL A 792 12.58 5.69 -36.36
C VAL A 792 12.29 7.03 -35.67
N THR A 793 11.13 7.15 -35.02
CA THR A 793 10.77 8.32 -34.21
C THR A 793 10.78 8.01 -32.73
N ASP A 794 11.19 8.99 -31.94
CA ASP A 794 11.14 8.94 -30.48
C ASP A 794 10.16 10.00 -29.97
N PRO A 795 9.03 9.61 -29.35
CA PRO A 795 8.04 10.54 -28.82
C PRO A 795 8.40 11.07 -27.42
N SER A 796 9.31 10.41 -26.69
CA SER A 796 9.55 10.56 -25.26
C SER A 796 10.71 11.49 -24.89
N THR A 797 11.29 12.19 -25.88
CA THR A 797 12.55 12.98 -25.90
C THR A 797 13.07 13.73 -24.64
N GLY A 798 12.30 13.89 -23.56
CA GLY A 798 12.78 14.41 -22.28
C GLY A 798 13.77 13.49 -21.53
N ASN A 799 13.81 12.20 -21.86
CA ASN A 799 14.76 11.20 -21.34
C ASN A 799 16.02 11.01 -22.21
N ASN A 800 16.12 11.71 -23.35
CA ASN A 800 17.21 11.57 -24.33
C ASN A 800 18.48 12.38 -24.02
N SER A 801 18.57 12.99 -22.83
CA SER A 801 19.73 13.75 -22.36
C SER A 801 19.94 13.57 -20.86
N ALA A 802 21.16 13.23 -20.45
CA ALA A 802 21.55 13.13 -19.05
C ALA A 802 22.78 14.01 -18.77
N THR A 803 22.66 14.89 -17.79
CA THR A 803 23.73 15.80 -17.36
C THR A 803 24.14 15.45 -15.94
N ASP A 804 25.43 15.24 -15.75
CA ASP A 804 26.07 15.13 -14.43
C ASP A 804 26.87 16.42 -14.12
N ILE A 805 26.96 16.79 -12.83
CA ILE A 805 27.57 18.08 -12.42
C ILE A 805 28.30 18.06 -11.05
N ASP A 806 29.62 17.86 -11.09
CA ASP A 806 30.52 18.05 -9.96
C ASP A 806 30.74 19.50 -9.52
N CYS A 807 31.20 19.66 -8.27
CA CYS A 807 31.89 20.86 -7.81
C CYS A 807 33.42 20.66 -7.86
N LEU A 808 34.17 21.65 -8.34
CA LEU A 808 35.65 21.55 -8.33
C LEU A 808 36.20 21.95 -6.95
N ALA A 809 37.08 21.13 -6.37
CA ALA A 809 37.69 21.43 -5.08
C ALA A 809 38.62 22.65 -5.17
N VAL A 810 38.24 23.76 -4.51
CA VAL A 810 38.97 25.03 -4.60
C VAL A 810 40.28 25.01 -3.79
N LEU A 811 41.40 24.75 -4.48
CA LEU A 811 42.75 24.84 -3.92
C LEU A 811 43.25 26.30 -3.80
N PHE A 812 42.61 27.10 -2.95
CA PHE A 812 43.21 28.34 -2.43
C PHE A 812 43.54 28.22 -0.94
N VAL A 813 44.79 27.84 -0.68
CA VAL A 813 45.50 28.23 0.55
C VAL A 813 46.39 29.42 0.19
N ASP A 814 45.82 30.62 0.16
CA ASP A 814 46.62 31.84 0.30
C ASP A 814 46.89 32.08 1.78
N GLY A 815 48.11 31.70 2.21
CA GLY A 815 48.60 31.93 3.57
C GLY A 815 48.91 33.42 3.87
N PHE A 816 48.01 34.33 3.49
CA PHE A 816 48.17 35.78 3.58
C PHE A 816 46.82 36.47 3.83
N GLU A 817 46.42 36.57 5.10
CA GLU A 817 46.24 37.87 5.78
C GLU A 817 45.60 37.71 7.17
N SER A 818 46.45 37.68 8.20
CA SER A 818 46.06 38.14 9.54
C SER A 818 47.26 38.69 10.31
N GLY A 819 48.00 39.66 9.74
CA GLY A 819 48.97 40.37 10.59
C GLY A 819 50.03 41.30 10.01
N ASP A 820 50.11 41.57 8.69
CA ASP A 820 51.10 42.55 8.20
C ASP A 820 50.42 43.83 7.67
N THR A 821 50.83 44.96 8.22
CA THR A 821 50.35 46.30 7.82
C THR A 821 51.46 47.13 7.16
N SER A 822 52.52 46.49 6.67
CA SER A 822 53.70 47.16 6.12
C SER A 822 54.13 46.65 4.75
N GLU A 823 53.40 47.04 3.69
CA GLU A 823 54.01 47.53 2.44
C GLU A 823 53.01 48.23 1.49
N TRP A 824 52.69 49.50 1.77
CA TRP A 824 52.28 50.42 0.70
C TRP A 824 53.53 51.08 0.12
N SER A 825 54.03 50.58 -1.02
CA SER A 825 54.93 51.35 -1.86
C SER A 825 54.47 51.37 -3.31
N THR A 826 54.27 52.58 -3.81
CA THR A 826 53.87 52.89 -5.18
C THR A 826 54.95 52.48 -6.17
N ASN A 827 54.58 51.85 -7.30
CA ASN A 827 54.91 52.37 -8.64
C ASN A 827 54.21 51.58 -9.76
N VAL A 828 53.46 52.31 -10.58
CA VAL A 828 52.96 51.89 -11.90
C VAL A 828 54.03 52.26 -12.94
N PRO A 829 54.20 51.44 -13.99
CA PRO A 829 54.16 51.96 -15.36
C PRO A 829 52.96 51.45 -16.18
#